data_AF-A0AAD4E5V0-F1
#
_entry.id   AF-A0AAD4E5V0-F1
#
_cell.length_a   1.000
_cell.length_b   1.000
_cell.length_c   1.000
_cell.angle_alpha   90.00
_cell.angle_beta   90.00
_cell.angle_gamma   90.00
#
_symmetry.space_group_name_H-M   'P 1'
#
loop_
_entity.id
_entity.type
_entity.pdbx_description
1 polymer ?
#
loop_
_entity_poly.entity_id
_entity_poly.type
_entity_poly.pdbx_seq_one_letter_code
_entity_poly.pdbx_strand_id
1 'polypeptide(L)'
;MQRCMSLIRQGILPCSPTSPMVGITTEVLEFYRIVHLRSPHLSIQAFVKSLCDLRGAEFHRHLSRQFSIAFDLYLQVRRCVAAMVAKSLRRDSPDWRLKHVCPACTYELVDEEDLTFKLLYAMDGNDSLKRVLRRSLDHDGESLGPSSELPTGQQLTSDRYLPRTFVNQFTSDISDTTAVDNIIVENEPTDNSCAGRWKNMDDTKTKKAWGIYDETGIFVAVCRHGFSLVIADMVQSGELAKYPLAVVSKLMDVFGKQLGGGYDIGCQFKTTLDNSSIGPLARSLQHTCLVGAFHGHAHRRLCQLFSLTTYIKGLGLEDLETCERTFSKSNSLASALRYASVFHRQQAIDAYFEHNDNFEVYANLSDFLYSNYKQALAILNDGNATLPTLIRDLKIPDETVFEQWLEEEKVYLQSLTREPEDETLQMEYWQKLTSLTASKEALDAAMSAFQGSSHLEAASYDVQAKNTQKAETARRHALEDYERHIKVVQALECKLEVEKRWTPEDPQWQKVGRLVANRKYQRALDRLEGLIVARIFELTKMNRAGTAKALQTRSVAIRSALNTYNSIASSMYPPRQTLKWEDVVEYAFLADFDLLHDMRADVSRHPWSSPGARSAMDLYFKMCRAREEIQRLNIETRRLATYIQDEDIYLRRCEDQLKDANPALAHQVALHRNIRGRFNSRHLNRLYDISRLSGFSGIITPGASINTSLGDSASTSNALNFMAILTMRVSIVRV
;
A
#
# COMPACT_ATOMS: atom_id res chain seq x y z
N MET A 1 -31.68 -37.83 9.66
CA MET A 1 -31.05 -37.66 8.34
C MET A 1 -32.06 -37.69 7.18
N GLN A 2 -32.88 -38.73 7.01
CA GLN A 2 -33.85 -38.83 5.90
C GLN A 2 -34.87 -37.67 5.86
N ARG A 3 -35.38 -37.21 7.02
CA ARG A 3 -36.26 -36.03 7.12
C ARG A 3 -35.59 -34.74 6.62
N CYS A 4 -34.33 -34.49 7.01
CA CYS A 4 -33.57 -33.31 6.57
C CYS A 4 -33.35 -33.30 5.05
N MET A 5 -33.04 -34.47 4.46
CA MET A 5 -32.88 -34.58 3.00
C MET A 5 -34.20 -34.30 2.25
N SER A 6 -35.33 -34.77 2.77
CA SER A 6 -36.64 -34.46 2.18
C SER A 6 -36.96 -32.97 2.24
N LEU A 7 -36.66 -32.28 3.35
CA LEU A 7 -36.86 -30.82 3.47
C LEU A 7 -36.02 -30.05 2.45
N ILE A 8 -34.73 -30.39 2.31
CA ILE A 8 -33.84 -29.72 1.36
C ILE A 8 -34.33 -29.89 -0.08
N ARG A 9 -34.84 -31.07 -0.44
CA ARG A 9 -35.45 -31.32 -1.77
C ARG A 9 -36.71 -30.49 -2.04
N GLN A 10 -37.37 -30.01 -0.99
CA GLN A 10 -38.51 -29.08 -1.07
C GLN A 10 -38.07 -27.61 -0.98
N GLY A 11 -36.75 -27.34 -1.03
CA GLY A 11 -36.21 -25.99 -0.92
C GLY A 11 -36.24 -25.43 0.50
N ILE A 12 -36.25 -26.28 1.55
CA ILE A 12 -36.27 -25.87 2.96
C ILE A 12 -35.00 -26.34 3.67
N LEU A 13 -34.26 -25.38 4.25
CA LEU A 13 -33.05 -25.66 5.05
C LEU A 13 -33.43 -25.85 6.53
N PRO A 14 -33.09 -26.98 7.15
CA PRO A 14 -33.37 -27.23 8.55
C PRO A 14 -32.47 -26.40 9.48
N CYS A 15 -33.01 -25.97 10.61
CA CYS A 15 -32.25 -25.25 11.65
C CYS A 15 -31.59 -26.19 12.68
N SER A 16 -31.77 -27.51 12.55
CA SER A 16 -31.19 -28.55 13.43
C SER A 16 -30.88 -29.82 12.63
N PRO A 17 -29.73 -30.47 12.86
CA PRO A 17 -29.30 -31.64 12.09
C PRO A 17 -30.05 -32.93 12.46
N THR A 18 -30.53 -33.07 13.70
CA THR A 18 -31.06 -34.33 14.25
C THR A 18 -32.59 -34.36 14.28
N SER A 19 -33.21 -33.29 14.76
CA SER A 19 -34.67 -33.15 14.88
C SER A 19 -35.10 -31.75 14.42
N PRO A 20 -35.23 -31.52 13.11
CA PRO A 20 -35.62 -30.21 12.60
C PRO A 20 -37.10 -29.94 12.91
N MET A 21 -37.35 -29.02 13.84
CA MET A 21 -38.68 -28.47 14.14
C MET A 21 -38.98 -27.18 13.37
N VAL A 22 -37.92 -26.51 12.90
CA VAL A 22 -37.97 -25.25 12.17
C VAL A 22 -37.10 -25.39 10.92
N GLY A 23 -37.57 -24.84 9.81
CA GLY A 23 -36.81 -24.73 8.58
C GLY A 23 -37.08 -23.40 7.89
N ILE A 24 -36.14 -22.96 7.06
CA ILE A 24 -36.20 -21.69 6.33
C ILE A 24 -36.10 -22.00 4.84
N THR A 25 -36.93 -21.36 4.03
CA THR A 25 -36.90 -21.57 2.58
C THR A 25 -35.61 -21.01 1.98
N THR A 26 -35.09 -21.69 0.97
CA THR A 26 -33.95 -21.26 0.16
C THR A 26 -34.17 -19.88 -0.45
N GLU A 27 -35.40 -19.56 -0.85
CA GLU A 27 -35.79 -18.25 -1.38
C GLU A 27 -35.56 -17.12 -0.36
N VAL A 28 -35.95 -17.32 0.90
CA VAL A 28 -35.72 -16.32 1.97
C VAL A 28 -34.23 -16.16 2.27
N LEU A 29 -33.48 -17.27 2.27
CA LEU A 29 -32.03 -17.25 2.48
C LEU A 29 -31.30 -16.56 1.33
N GLU A 30 -31.72 -16.79 0.08
CA GLU A 30 -31.15 -16.13 -1.09
C GLU A 30 -31.50 -14.65 -1.14
N PHE A 31 -32.74 -14.30 -0.80
CA PHE A 31 -33.16 -12.92 -0.68
C PHE A 31 -32.31 -12.18 0.35
N TYR A 32 -32.14 -12.75 1.55
CA TYR A 32 -31.26 -12.17 2.56
C TYR A 32 -29.83 -12.04 2.04
N ARG A 33 -29.27 -13.09 1.40
CA ARG A 33 -27.90 -13.05 0.87
C ARG A 33 -27.72 -11.90 -0.12
N ILE A 34 -28.61 -11.77 -1.10
CA ILE A 34 -28.51 -10.72 -2.13
C ILE A 34 -28.65 -9.33 -1.50
N VAL A 35 -29.64 -9.13 -0.63
CA VAL A 35 -29.86 -7.83 0.01
C VAL A 35 -28.70 -7.47 0.93
N HIS A 36 -28.18 -8.43 1.70
CA HIS A 36 -27.01 -8.23 2.57
C HIS A 36 -25.76 -7.87 1.76
N LEU A 37 -25.51 -8.53 0.63
CA LEU A 37 -24.35 -8.21 -0.22
C LEU A 37 -24.47 -6.85 -0.93
N ARG A 38 -25.70 -6.35 -1.14
CA ARG A 38 -25.97 -4.99 -1.63
C ARG A 38 -25.96 -3.93 -0.53
N SER A 39 -26.39 -4.29 0.67
CA SER A 39 -26.48 -3.44 1.85
C SER A 39 -25.94 -4.18 3.07
N PRO A 40 -24.61 -4.18 3.26
CA PRO A 40 -23.96 -4.97 4.32
C PRO A 40 -24.34 -4.56 5.75
N HIS A 41 -24.95 -3.38 5.91
CA HIS A 41 -25.54 -2.93 7.17
C HIS A 41 -26.72 -3.80 7.64
N LEU A 42 -27.38 -4.53 6.75
CA LEU A 42 -28.51 -5.39 7.09
C LEU A 42 -28.04 -6.67 7.81
N SER A 43 -28.02 -6.61 9.14
CA SER A 43 -27.70 -7.76 9.99
C SER A 43 -28.79 -8.85 9.94
N ILE A 44 -28.40 -10.10 10.22
CA ILE A 44 -29.35 -11.22 10.41
C ILE A 44 -30.42 -10.87 11.42
N GLN A 45 -30.05 -10.22 12.53
CA GLN A 45 -31.01 -9.86 13.57
C GLN A 45 -32.05 -8.85 13.06
N ALA A 46 -31.61 -7.81 12.34
CA ALA A 46 -32.52 -6.83 11.77
C ALA A 46 -33.47 -7.49 10.76
N PHE A 47 -32.93 -8.34 9.88
CA PHE A 47 -33.73 -9.08 8.91
C PHE A 47 -34.76 -10.01 9.56
N VAL A 48 -34.37 -10.78 10.57
CA VAL A 48 -35.27 -11.68 11.29
C VAL A 48 -36.34 -10.92 12.08
N LYS A 49 -36.01 -9.76 12.67
CA LYS A 49 -37.01 -8.87 13.27
C LYS A 49 -38.04 -8.42 12.24
N SER A 50 -37.60 -7.99 11.06
CA SER A 50 -38.52 -7.63 9.98
C SER A 50 -39.42 -8.80 9.56
N LEU A 51 -38.91 -10.03 9.54
CA LEU A 51 -39.74 -11.21 9.29
C LEU A 51 -40.77 -11.45 10.41
N CYS A 52 -40.40 -11.23 11.68
CA CYS A 52 -41.33 -11.29 12.81
C CYS A 52 -42.44 -10.25 12.68
N ASP A 53 -42.08 -8.99 12.40
CA ASP A 53 -43.03 -7.88 12.23
C ASP A 53 -44.01 -8.16 11.08
N LEU A 54 -43.52 -8.65 9.94
CA LEU A 54 -44.35 -9.04 8.79
C LEU A 54 -45.34 -10.17 9.09
N ARG A 55 -45.05 -10.99 10.10
CA ARG A 55 -45.88 -12.15 10.48
C ARG A 55 -46.71 -11.87 11.73
N GLY A 56 -46.63 -10.66 12.29
CA GLY A 56 -47.30 -10.31 13.55
C GLY A 56 -46.81 -11.15 14.74
N ALA A 57 -45.56 -11.63 14.70
CA ALA A 57 -44.97 -12.48 15.73
C ALA A 57 -43.97 -11.71 16.59
N GLU A 58 -43.84 -12.10 17.86
CA GLU A 58 -42.82 -11.53 18.75
C GLU A 58 -41.42 -12.02 18.35
N PHE A 59 -40.44 -11.10 18.37
CA PHE A 59 -39.04 -11.47 18.15
C PHE A 59 -38.45 -12.16 19.38
N HIS A 60 -37.89 -13.35 19.18
CA HIS A 60 -37.06 -14.03 20.17
C HIS A 60 -35.65 -14.26 19.64
N ARG A 61 -34.63 -14.10 20.50
CA ARG A 61 -33.19 -14.21 20.13
C ARG A 61 -32.84 -15.54 19.45
N HIS A 62 -33.51 -16.63 19.81
CA HIS A 62 -33.24 -17.95 19.23
C HIS A 62 -33.60 -18.02 17.73
N LEU A 63 -34.50 -17.16 17.23
CA LEU A 63 -34.87 -17.10 15.81
C LEU A 63 -33.69 -16.62 14.95
N SER A 64 -32.94 -15.61 15.40
CA SER A 64 -31.71 -15.19 14.70
C SER A 64 -30.65 -16.29 14.66
N ARG A 65 -30.55 -17.09 15.75
CA ARG A 65 -29.64 -18.24 15.79
C ARG A 65 -30.06 -19.34 14.82
N GLN A 66 -31.35 -19.67 14.80
CA GLN A 66 -31.91 -20.64 13.85
C GLN A 66 -31.69 -20.19 12.39
N PHE A 67 -31.90 -18.90 12.12
CA PHE A 67 -31.61 -18.32 10.82
C PHE A 67 -30.14 -18.43 10.44
N SER A 68 -29.23 -18.06 11.33
CA SER A 68 -27.78 -18.18 11.10
C SER A 68 -27.38 -19.63 10.76
N ILE A 69 -27.89 -20.62 11.51
CA ILE A 69 -27.61 -22.04 11.24
C ILE A 69 -28.07 -22.45 9.84
N ALA A 70 -29.31 -22.11 9.47
CA ALA A 70 -29.83 -22.42 8.14
C ALA A 70 -29.04 -21.69 7.04
N PHE A 71 -28.63 -20.45 7.30
CA PHE A 71 -27.83 -19.64 6.37
C PHE A 71 -26.42 -20.19 6.17
N ASP A 72 -25.75 -20.65 7.22
CA ASP A 72 -24.41 -21.27 7.11
C ASP A 72 -24.45 -22.54 6.27
N LEU A 73 -25.47 -23.38 6.50
CA LEU A 73 -25.72 -24.58 5.68
C LEU A 73 -26.00 -24.22 4.22
N TYR A 74 -26.83 -23.20 4.00
CA TYR A 74 -27.12 -22.69 2.65
C TYR A 74 -25.85 -22.21 1.92
N LEU A 75 -25.02 -21.40 2.58
CA LEU A 75 -23.75 -20.93 2.02
C LEU A 75 -22.76 -22.09 1.78
N GLN A 76 -22.77 -23.12 2.62
CA GLN A 76 -21.97 -24.32 2.40
C GLN A 76 -22.42 -25.08 1.14
N VAL A 77 -23.73 -25.29 0.97
CA VAL A 77 -24.29 -25.92 -0.25
C VAL A 77 -23.89 -25.13 -1.50
N ARG A 78 -24.03 -23.80 -1.46
CA ARG A 78 -23.60 -22.94 -2.58
C ARG A 78 -22.12 -23.07 -2.91
N ARG A 79 -21.24 -23.12 -1.92
CA ARG A 79 -19.79 -23.33 -2.14
C ARG A 79 -19.51 -24.67 -2.80
N CYS A 80 -20.18 -25.74 -2.36
CA CYS A 80 -20.06 -27.05 -3.01
C CYS A 80 -20.52 -26.99 -4.48
N VAL A 81 -21.64 -26.33 -4.76
CA VAL A 81 -22.14 -26.13 -6.14
C VAL A 81 -21.14 -25.31 -6.97
N ALA A 82 -20.61 -24.22 -6.43
CA ALA A 82 -19.61 -23.39 -7.10
C ALA A 82 -18.33 -24.20 -7.42
N ALA A 83 -17.86 -25.05 -6.51
CA ALA A 83 -16.72 -25.93 -6.75
C ALA A 83 -17.01 -26.98 -7.84
N MET A 84 -18.23 -27.54 -7.89
CA MET A 84 -18.63 -28.45 -8.96
C MET A 84 -18.66 -27.74 -10.32
N VAL A 85 -19.17 -26.50 -10.37
CA VAL A 85 -19.18 -25.67 -11.58
C VAL A 85 -17.73 -25.36 -12.02
N ALA A 86 -16.88 -24.91 -11.11
CA ALA A 86 -15.47 -24.63 -11.39
C ALA A 86 -14.78 -25.85 -11.98
N LYS A 87 -14.94 -27.03 -11.36
CA LYS A 87 -14.38 -28.29 -11.85
C LYS A 87 -14.92 -28.68 -13.22
N SER A 88 -16.23 -28.53 -13.48
CA SER A 88 -16.79 -28.81 -14.80
C SER A 88 -16.28 -27.87 -15.88
N LEU A 89 -15.95 -26.63 -15.50
CA LEU A 89 -15.37 -25.62 -16.38
C LEU A 89 -13.84 -25.71 -16.48
N ARG A 90 -13.18 -26.63 -15.76
CA ARG A 90 -11.71 -26.73 -15.65
C ARG A 90 -11.04 -25.50 -15.04
N ARG A 91 -11.72 -24.89 -14.07
CA ARG A 91 -11.34 -23.64 -13.39
C ARG A 91 -11.09 -23.84 -11.90
N ASP A 92 -10.73 -25.06 -11.50
CA ASP A 92 -10.47 -25.48 -10.12
C ASP A 92 -8.97 -25.51 -9.76
N SER A 93 -8.09 -25.06 -10.66
CA SER A 93 -6.66 -24.94 -10.38
C SER A 93 -6.38 -23.81 -9.36
N PRO A 94 -5.29 -23.90 -8.58
CA PRO A 94 -4.85 -22.82 -7.71
C PRO A 94 -4.69 -21.50 -8.46
N ASP A 95 -5.09 -20.40 -7.81
CA ASP A 95 -5.02 -19.03 -8.32
C ASP A 95 -5.77 -18.78 -9.64
N TRP A 96 -6.66 -19.70 -10.06
CA TRP A 96 -7.41 -19.53 -11.31
C TRP A 96 -8.17 -18.21 -11.31
N ARG A 97 -8.86 -17.88 -10.21
CA ARG A 97 -9.60 -16.62 -10.11
C ARG A 97 -8.64 -15.44 -10.20
N LEU A 98 -7.53 -15.44 -9.46
CA LEU A 98 -6.57 -14.34 -9.50
C LEU A 98 -6.04 -14.07 -10.92
N LYS A 99 -5.74 -15.12 -11.68
CA LYS A 99 -5.30 -15.03 -13.08
C LYS A 99 -6.39 -14.53 -14.05
N HIS A 100 -7.66 -14.68 -13.71
CA HIS A 100 -8.80 -14.42 -14.61
C HIS A 100 -9.82 -13.41 -14.05
N VAL A 101 -9.46 -12.66 -13.00
CA VAL A 101 -10.40 -11.78 -12.31
C VAL A 101 -10.75 -10.54 -13.14
N CYS A 102 -9.77 -9.96 -13.83
CA CYS A 102 -9.94 -8.74 -14.63
C CYS A 102 -9.58 -8.99 -16.11
N PRO A 103 -10.57 -9.04 -17.01
CA PRO A 103 -10.29 -9.30 -18.43
C PRO A 103 -9.47 -8.19 -19.09
N ALA A 104 -9.57 -6.94 -18.63
CA ALA A 104 -8.74 -5.85 -19.13
C ALA A 104 -7.25 -6.01 -18.74
N CYS A 105 -6.97 -6.55 -17.55
CA CYS A 105 -5.59 -6.75 -17.09
C CYS A 105 -4.94 -8.01 -17.69
N THR A 106 -5.66 -9.15 -17.72
CA THR A 106 -5.02 -10.47 -17.86
C THR A 106 -5.40 -11.22 -19.13
N TYR A 107 -6.36 -10.73 -19.92
CA TYR A 107 -6.79 -11.40 -21.15
C TYR A 107 -5.91 -11.02 -22.34
N GLU A 108 -4.61 -11.30 -22.24
CA GLU A 108 -3.58 -10.95 -23.25
C GLU A 108 -3.91 -11.55 -24.64
N LEU A 109 -3.64 -10.79 -25.70
CA LEU A 109 -3.87 -11.16 -27.11
C LEU A 109 -2.56 -11.32 -27.88
N VAL A 110 -2.56 -12.13 -28.96
CA VAL A 110 -1.36 -12.46 -29.74
C VAL A 110 -0.68 -11.22 -30.36
N ASP A 111 -1.47 -10.24 -30.80
CA ASP A 111 -0.99 -9.06 -31.55
C ASP A 111 -1.10 -7.77 -30.73
N GLU A 112 -0.84 -7.82 -29.42
CA GLU A 112 -0.85 -6.63 -28.57
C GLU A 112 0.55 -6.01 -28.41
N GLU A 113 0.61 -4.68 -28.26
CA GLU A 113 1.85 -3.97 -27.96
C GLU A 113 2.28 -4.23 -26.50
N ASP A 114 3.59 -4.26 -26.26
CA ASP A 114 4.13 -4.40 -24.91
C ASP A 114 3.88 -3.14 -24.07
N LEU A 115 3.20 -3.32 -22.93
CA LEU A 115 3.01 -2.27 -21.93
C LEU A 115 4.20 -2.22 -20.97
N THR A 116 4.66 -1.02 -20.63
CA THR A 116 5.70 -0.81 -19.58
C THR A 116 5.32 -1.49 -18.26
N PHE A 117 4.04 -1.38 -17.87
CA PHE A 117 3.48 -2.14 -16.75
C PHE A 117 2.38 -3.06 -17.25
N LYS A 118 2.63 -4.37 -17.21
CA LYS A 118 1.66 -5.41 -17.57
C LYS A 118 0.41 -5.35 -16.70
N LEU A 119 0.58 -5.04 -15.41
CA LEU A 119 -0.51 -4.86 -14.48
C LEU A 119 -0.19 -3.73 -13.49
N LEU A 120 -1.16 -2.83 -13.32
CA LEU A 120 -1.15 -1.79 -12.29
C LEU A 120 -2.14 -2.17 -11.20
N TYR A 121 -1.72 -2.03 -9.95
CA TYR A 121 -2.56 -2.27 -8.79
C TYR A 121 -2.26 -1.25 -7.69
N ALA A 122 -3.25 -1.04 -6.83
CA ALA A 122 -3.08 -0.32 -5.57
C ALA A 122 -3.17 -1.33 -4.43
N MET A 123 -2.42 -1.10 -3.36
CA MET A 123 -2.52 -1.87 -2.13
C MET A 123 -2.51 -0.96 -0.91
N ASP A 124 -3.31 -1.29 0.10
CA ASP A 124 -3.39 -0.50 1.32
C ASP A 124 -4.08 -1.25 2.48
N GLY A 125 -3.93 -0.74 3.70
CA GLY A 125 -4.60 -1.22 4.89
C GLY A 125 -5.92 -0.51 5.19
N ASN A 126 -6.85 -1.22 5.81
CA ASN A 126 -8.12 -0.67 6.27
C ASN A 126 -8.48 -1.19 7.65
N ASP A 127 -8.51 -0.27 8.60
CA ASP A 127 -8.81 -0.48 10.00
C ASP A 127 -10.32 -0.55 10.32
N SER A 128 -11.21 -0.38 9.35
CA SER A 128 -12.65 -0.33 9.65
C SER A 128 -13.20 -1.70 10.06
N LEU A 129 -12.69 -2.77 9.45
CA LEU A 129 -13.21 -4.14 9.58
C LEU A 129 -12.67 -4.89 10.81
N LYS A 130 -12.54 -4.22 11.97
CA LYS A 130 -12.00 -4.86 13.20
C LYS A 130 -12.94 -5.91 13.76
N ARG A 131 -12.38 -6.92 14.42
CA ARG A 131 -13.11 -7.98 15.14
C ARG A 131 -12.70 -8.00 16.61
N VAL A 132 -13.68 -7.93 17.51
CA VAL A 132 -13.43 -8.02 18.95
C VAL A 132 -13.07 -9.46 19.28
N LEU A 133 -11.95 -9.64 20.00
CA LEU A 133 -11.59 -10.92 20.57
C LEU A 133 -12.47 -11.20 21.79
N ARG A 134 -13.26 -12.28 21.76
CA ARG A 134 -14.03 -12.66 22.96
C ARG A 134 -13.08 -13.29 23.97
N ARG A 135 -13.06 -12.72 25.18
CA ARG A 135 -12.25 -13.18 26.31
C ARG A 135 -13.14 -13.44 27.51
N SER A 136 -12.73 -14.37 28.37
CA SER A 136 -13.32 -14.52 29.70
C SER A 136 -12.87 -13.37 30.61
N LEU A 137 -13.71 -13.00 31.59
CA LEU A 137 -13.32 -12.07 32.64
C LEU A 137 -12.38 -12.80 33.62
N ASP A 138 -11.21 -12.23 33.90
CA ASP A 138 -10.38 -12.70 35.02
C ASP A 138 -10.97 -12.26 36.36
N HIS A 139 -10.70 -13.02 37.43
CA HIS A 139 -11.24 -12.82 38.77
C HIS A 139 -10.97 -11.42 39.37
N ASP A 140 -9.94 -10.71 38.90
CA ASP A 140 -9.48 -9.45 39.47
C ASP A 140 -9.81 -8.21 38.63
N GLY A 141 -10.49 -8.36 37.47
CA GLY A 141 -11.00 -7.24 36.66
C GLY A 141 -9.95 -6.32 36.00
N GLU A 142 -8.65 -6.47 36.31
CA GLU A 142 -7.56 -5.64 35.79
C GLU A 142 -6.82 -6.26 34.59
N SER A 143 -6.95 -7.57 34.33
CA SER A 143 -6.35 -8.27 33.18
C SER A 143 -7.39 -8.84 32.20
N LEU A 144 -7.07 -8.81 30.91
CA LEU A 144 -7.86 -9.45 29.86
C LEU A 144 -7.58 -10.96 29.84
N GLY A 145 -8.53 -11.78 30.31
CA GLY A 145 -8.40 -13.25 30.38
C GLY A 145 -8.23 -13.95 29.01
N PRO A 146 -8.06 -15.29 28.99
CA PRO A 146 -7.85 -16.04 27.75
C PRO A 146 -9.05 -15.97 26.81
N SER A 147 -8.83 -16.29 25.53
CA SER A 147 -9.92 -16.33 24.53
C SER A 147 -11.02 -17.31 24.99
N SER A 148 -12.27 -16.86 24.89
CA SER A 148 -13.47 -17.66 25.15
C SER A 148 -14.14 -18.14 23.85
N GLU A 149 -13.44 -18.03 22.72
CA GLU A 149 -13.95 -18.47 21.43
C GLU A 149 -13.86 -19.99 21.31
N LEU A 150 -14.96 -20.61 20.88
CA LEU A 150 -14.97 -22.05 20.62
C LEU A 150 -14.07 -22.35 19.41
N PRO A 151 -13.23 -23.39 19.47
CA PRO A 151 -12.50 -23.87 18.30
C PRO A 151 -13.50 -24.18 17.18
N THR A 152 -13.28 -23.62 16.00
CA THR A 152 -14.03 -24.00 14.79
C THR A 152 -13.15 -24.79 13.85
N GLY A 153 -13.67 -25.91 13.36
CA GLY A 153 -13.06 -26.66 12.25
C GLY A 153 -13.35 -26.05 10.88
N GLN A 154 -14.14 -24.98 10.81
CA GLN A 154 -14.50 -24.33 9.56
C GLN A 154 -13.37 -23.42 9.07
N GLN A 155 -12.92 -23.67 7.85
CA GLN A 155 -11.93 -22.84 7.17
C GLN A 155 -12.54 -22.28 5.88
N LEU A 156 -12.21 -21.03 5.56
CA LEU A 156 -12.57 -20.44 4.27
C LEU A 156 -11.64 -20.98 3.18
N THR A 157 -12.20 -21.61 2.16
CA THR A 157 -11.48 -22.10 0.98
C THR A 157 -11.61 -21.10 -0.17
N SER A 158 -11.06 -19.90 -0.01
CA SER A 158 -11.04 -18.85 -1.04
C SER A 158 -9.61 -18.44 -1.35
N ASP A 159 -9.27 -18.35 -2.64
CA ASP A 159 -7.96 -17.87 -3.13
C ASP A 159 -7.84 -16.34 -3.09
N ARG A 160 -8.88 -15.64 -2.61
CA ARG A 160 -8.83 -14.19 -2.35
C ARG A 160 -8.08 -13.89 -1.04
N TYR A 161 -8.05 -14.81 -0.09
CA TYR A 161 -7.41 -14.62 1.21
C TYR A 161 -6.01 -15.20 1.26
N LEU A 162 -5.04 -14.39 1.68
CA LEU A 162 -3.71 -14.87 2.02
C LEU A 162 -3.73 -15.55 3.39
N PRO A 163 -3.25 -16.80 3.52
CA PRO A 163 -3.17 -17.49 4.80
C PRO A 163 -2.28 -16.72 5.78
N ARG A 164 -2.67 -16.67 7.06
CA ARG A 164 -1.84 -16.06 8.13
C ARG A 164 -0.44 -16.65 8.19
N THR A 165 -0.33 -17.96 7.95
CA THR A 165 0.96 -18.68 7.92
C THR A 165 1.86 -18.17 6.82
N PHE A 166 1.32 -17.86 5.63
CA PHE A 166 2.07 -17.27 4.52
C PHE A 166 2.51 -15.85 4.84
N VAL A 167 1.60 -15.00 5.33
CA VAL A 167 1.93 -13.60 5.68
C VAL A 167 2.99 -13.52 6.78
N ASN A 168 2.93 -14.42 7.77
CA ASN A 168 3.86 -14.40 8.90
C ASN A 168 5.30 -14.81 8.53
N GLN A 169 5.53 -15.41 7.36
CA GLN A 169 6.89 -15.71 6.86
C GLN A 169 7.72 -14.43 6.70
N PHE A 170 7.07 -13.30 6.40
CA PHE A 170 7.73 -11.99 6.21
C PHE A 170 7.90 -11.20 7.52
N THR A 171 7.68 -11.83 8.68
CA THR A 171 7.86 -11.15 9.98
C THR A 171 9.34 -10.92 10.29
N SER A 172 10.22 -11.87 9.94
CA SER A 172 11.68 -11.77 10.12
C SER A 172 12.29 -10.63 9.32
N ASP A 173 11.74 -10.35 8.15
CA ASP A 173 12.19 -9.26 7.26
C ASP A 173 11.97 -7.87 7.90
N ILE A 174 11.13 -7.79 8.94
CA ILE A 174 10.90 -6.58 9.74
C ILE A 174 11.96 -6.43 10.83
N SER A 175 12.36 -7.52 11.49
CA SER A 175 13.32 -7.48 12.60
C SER A 175 14.72 -7.07 12.13
N ASP A 176 15.15 -7.55 10.96
CA ASP A 176 16.46 -7.19 10.40
C ASP A 176 16.52 -5.74 9.93
N THR A 177 15.40 -5.16 9.50
CA THR A 177 15.33 -3.72 9.18
C THR A 177 15.35 -2.83 10.44
N THR A 178 14.74 -3.28 11.55
CA THR A 178 14.79 -2.53 12.83
C THR A 178 16.12 -2.61 13.58
N ALA A 179 16.94 -3.65 13.36
CA ALA A 179 18.29 -3.73 13.89
C ALA A 179 19.23 -2.72 13.20
N VAL A 180 18.96 -2.43 11.93
CA VAL A 180 19.66 -1.42 11.14
C VAL A 180 19.25 0.01 11.55
N ASP A 181 17.99 0.24 11.95
CA ASP A 181 17.52 1.53 12.46
C ASP A 181 18.15 1.96 13.81
N ASN A 182 18.67 1.02 14.61
CA ASN A 182 19.33 1.33 15.89
C ASN A 182 20.87 1.38 15.82
N ILE A 183 21.47 0.99 14.69
CA ILE A 183 22.94 0.98 14.49
C ILE A 183 23.36 2.04 13.46
N ILE A 184 22.47 2.54 12.59
CA ILE A 184 22.78 3.67 11.70
C ILE A 184 22.64 4.99 12.48
N VAL A 185 23.69 5.33 13.23
CA VAL A 185 24.10 6.72 13.36
C VAL A 185 24.91 7.06 12.10
N GLU A 186 24.27 7.80 11.20
CA GLU A 186 24.86 8.74 10.23
C GLU A 186 25.70 8.30 9.02
N ASN A 187 25.91 7.02 8.68
CA ASN A 187 26.83 6.68 7.57
C ASN A 187 26.30 5.77 6.45
N GLU A 188 25.02 5.90 6.07
CA GLU A 188 24.55 5.67 4.68
C GLU A 188 23.15 6.29 4.53
N PRO A 189 22.89 7.21 3.59
CA PRO A 189 21.56 7.75 3.40
C PRO A 189 20.72 6.69 2.70
N THR A 190 19.74 6.13 3.41
CA THR A 190 18.61 5.48 2.75
C THR A 190 18.00 6.48 1.76
N ASP A 191 17.83 6.06 0.51
CA ASP A 191 17.29 6.82 -0.64
C ASP A 191 15.89 7.44 -0.39
N ASN A 192 15.29 7.18 0.79
CA ASN A 192 13.96 7.63 1.14
C ASN A 192 13.96 8.83 2.10
N SER A 193 14.07 10.02 1.53
CA SER A 193 13.94 11.30 2.25
C SER A 193 12.59 11.53 2.96
N CYS A 194 11.58 10.68 2.76
CA CYS A 194 10.23 10.84 3.33
C CYS A 194 9.98 10.06 4.64
N ALA A 195 10.88 9.15 5.06
CA ALA A 195 10.69 8.28 6.22
C ALA A 195 10.35 9.03 7.53
N GLY A 196 10.98 10.19 7.78
CA GLY A 196 10.78 10.95 9.02
C GLY A 196 9.43 11.68 9.16
N ARG A 197 8.56 11.67 8.14
CA ARG A 197 7.29 12.44 8.13
C ARG A 197 6.05 11.62 8.48
N TRP A 198 6.14 10.31 8.30
CA TRP A 198 5.05 9.36 8.52
C TRP A 198 5.30 8.61 9.83
N LYS A 199 5.27 9.35 10.95
CA LYS A 199 5.05 8.68 12.25
C LYS A 199 3.58 8.33 12.32
N ASN A 200 3.27 7.05 12.15
CA ASN A 200 1.96 6.52 12.45
C ASN A 200 1.58 6.86 13.90
N MET A 201 0.27 7.00 14.08
CA MET A 201 -0.44 7.40 15.28
C MET A 201 0.16 6.78 16.57
N ASP A 202 0.47 7.64 17.54
CA ASP A 202 0.93 7.38 18.92
C ASP A 202 0.88 5.90 19.37
N ASP A 203 2.00 5.19 19.24
CA ASP A 203 2.19 3.76 19.58
C ASP A 203 1.63 3.36 20.96
N THR A 204 1.56 4.32 21.89
CA THR A 204 1.05 4.06 23.25
C THR A 204 -0.47 3.92 23.30
N LYS A 205 -1.23 4.60 22.41
CA LYS A 205 -2.69 4.44 22.27
C LYS A 205 -3.04 3.22 21.41
N THR A 206 -2.22 2.92 20.40
CA THR A 206 -2.39 1.79 19.47
C THR A 206 -2.21 0.44 20.17
N LYS A 207 -1.25 0.34 21.11
CA LYS A 207 -1.04 -0.87 21.94
C LYS A 207 -2.21 -1.22 22.86
N LYS A 208 -2.89 -0.22 23.45
CA LYS A 208 -4.11 -0.48 24.25
C LYS A 208 -5.31 -0.92 23.39
N ALA A 209 -5.44 -0.39 22.18
CA ALA A 209 -6.50 -0.79 21.25
C ALA A 209 -6.31 -2.22 20.69
N TRP A 210 -5.06 -2.68 20.51
CA TRP A 210 -4.76 -4.06 20.07
C TRP A 210 -5.10 -5.14 21.08
N GLY A 211 -5.22 -4.81 22.38
CA GLY A 211 -5.68 -5.78 23.39
C GLY A 211 -7.14 -6.22 23.20
N ILE A 212 -7.97 -5.38 22.57
CA ILE A 212 -9.42 -5.59 22.41
C ILE A 212 -9.75 -6.34 21.11
N TYR A 213 -8.99 -6.10 20.05
CA TYR A 213 -9.26 -6.63 18.71
C TYR A 213 -8.24 -7.71 18.34
N ASP A 214 -8.70 -8.87 17.87
CA ASP A 214 -7.80 -9.88 17.32
C ASP A 214 -7.37 -9.46 15.91
N GLU A 215 -8.32 -9.27 15.01
CA GLU A 215 -8.12 -8.63 13.71
C GLU A 215 -8.42 -7.14 13.84
N THR A 216 -7.41 -6.34 13.54
CA THR A 216 -7.44 -4.88 13.59
C THR A 216 -7.94 -4.28 12.28
N GLY A 217 -8.05 -5.08 11.22
CA GLY A 217 -8.48 -4.64 9.89
C GLY A 217 -8.21 -5.68 8.80
N ILE A 218 -8.14 -5.22 7.56
CA ILE A 218 -7.66 -6.00 6.40
C ILE A 218 -6.63 -5.18 5.62
N PHE A 219 -5.71 -5.85 4.95
CA PHE A 219 -4.82 -5.29 3.94
C PHE A 219 -5.23 -5.84 2.58
N VAL A 220 -5.43 -5.00 1.58
CA VAL A 220 -6.03 -5.39 0.29
C VAL A 220 -5.17 -4.93 -0.86
N ALA A 221 -5.11 -5.72 -1.93
CA ALA A 221 -4.69 -5.27 -3.25
C ALA A 221 -5.85 -5.31 -4.26
N VAL A 222 -5.97 -4.27 -5.07
CA VAL A 222 -6.97 -4.12 -6.13
C VAL A 222 -6.29 -3.70 -7.42
N CYS A 223 -6.70 -4.24 -8.57
CA CYS A 223 -6.16 -3.76 -9.85
C CYS A 223 -6.67 -2.35 -10.15
N ARG A 224 -6.08 -1.67 -11.15
CA ARG A 224 -6.53 -0.34 -11.60
C ARG A 224 -8.02 -0.24 -11.91
N HIS A 225 -8.63 -1.31 -12.40
CA HIS A 225 -10.06 -1.36 -12.74
C HIS A 225 -10.96 -1.62 -11.52
N GLY A 226 -10.40 -1.89 -10.35
CA GLY A 226 -11.14 -2.07 -9.09
C GLY A 226 -11.43 -3.51 -8.68
N PHE A 227 -10.95 -4.52 -9.41
CA PHE A 227 -11.14 -5.92 -9.04
C PHE A 227 -10.26 -6.29 -7.84
N SER A 228 -10.84 -7.02 -6.88
CA SER A 228 -10.11 -7.55 -5.75
C SER A 228 -9.08 -8.60 -6.18
N LEU A 229 -7.80 -8.33 -5.91
CA LEU A 229 -6.71 -9.27 -6.18
C LEU A 229 -6.50 -10.18 -4.98
N VAL A 230 -6.05 -9.64 -3.85
CA VAL A 230 -5.80 -10.42 -2.62
C VAL A 230 -6.15 -9.62 -1.38
N ILE A 231 -6.46 -10.33 -0.29
CA ILE A 231 -6.82 -9.80 1.02
C ILE A 231 -5.99 -10.52 2.09
N ALA A 232 -5.43 -9.80 3.04
CA ALA A 232 -4.81 -10.34 4.25
C ALA A 232 -5.48 -9.76 5.49
N ASP A 233 -5.68 -10.58 6.53
CA ASP A 233 -6.12 -10.05 7.82
C ASP A 233 -4.95 -9.36 8.52
N MET A 234 -5.18 -8.13 8.98
CA MET A 234 -4.25 -7.49 9.92
C MET A 234 -4.57 -8.00 11.32
N VAL A 235 -3.61 -8.68 11.94
CA VAL A 235 -3.80 -9.39 13.22
C VAL A 235 -2.95 -8.73 14.30
N GLN A 236 -3.63 -8.19 15.31
CA GLN A 236 -3.05 -7.57 16.51
C GLN A 236 -1.94 -6.54 16.20
N SER A 237 -2.04 -5.87 15.05
CA SER A 237 -1.06 -4.90 14.57
C SER A 237 -1.72 -3.80 13.74
N GLY A 238 -1.02 -2.71 13.48
CA GLY A 238 -1.36 -1.84 12.34
C GLY A 238 -0.86 -2.45 11.02
N GLU A 239 -0.65 -1.60 10.02
CA GLU A 239 -0.04 -1.94 8.73
C GLU A 239 1.47 -2.20 8.86
N LEU A 240 1.84 -3.37 9.38
CA LEU A 240 3.24 -3.81 9.39
C LEU A 240 3.70 -4.18 7.98
N ALA A 241 5.00 -4.01 7.69
CA ALA A 241 5.58 -4.28 6.38
C ALA A 241 5.38 -5.72 5.86
N LYS A 242 5.14 -6.70 6.74
CA LYS A 242 4.82 -8.08 6.32
C LYS A 242 3.59 -8.19 5.41
N TYR A 243 2.59 -7.32 5.55
CA TYR A 243 1.39 -7.37 4.73
C TYR A 243 1.66 -6.97 3.27
N PRO A 244 2.23 -5.78 2.99
CA PRO A 244 2.59 -5.43 1.61
C PRO A 244 3.65 -6.36 1.02
N LEU A 245 4.61 -6.88 1.82
CA LEU A 245 5.56 -7.89 1.34
C LEU A 245 4.87 -9.19 0.88
N ALA A 246 3.93 -9.71 1.68
CA ALA A 246 3.18 -10.91 1.32
C ALA A 246 2.31 -10.71 0.07
N VAL A 247 1.67 -9.53 -0.05
CA VAL A 247 0.90 -9.16 -1.24
C VAL A 247 1.80 -9.11 -2.47
N VAL A 248 2.91 -8.36 -2.43
CA VAL A 248 3.85 -8.24 -3.56
C VAL A 248 4.40 -9.61 -3.95
N SER A 249 4.80 -10.43 -2.98
CA SER A 249 5.26 -11.80 -3.21
C SER A 249 4.21 -12.62 -3.97
N LYS A 250 2.95 -12.61 -3.52
CA LYS A 250 1.89 -13.38 -4.18
C LYS A 250 1.56 -12.86 -5.58
N LEU A 251 1.56 -11.54 -5.79
CA LEU A 251 1.26 -10.96 -7.09
C LEU A 251 2.39 -11.24 -8.10
N MET A 252 3.65 -11.21 -7.67
CA MET A 252 4.80 -11.58 -8.50
C MET A 252 4.79 -13.07 -8.88
N ASP A 253 4.45 -13.96 -7.95
CA ASP A 253 4.28 -15.39 -8.20
C ASP A 253 3.24 -15.67 -9.29
N VAL A 254 2.12 -14.92 -9.28
CA VAL A 254 0.99 -15.19 -10.18
C VAL A 254 1.08 -14.45 -11.51
N PHE A 255 1.50 -13.19 -11.52
CA PHE A 255 1.52 -12.33 -12.71
C PHE A 255 2.92 -12.14 -13.30
N GLY A 256 3.98 -12.48 -12.57
CA GLY A 256 5.34 -12.38 -13.03
C GLY A 256 5.86 -10.94 -13.08
N LYS A 257 6.37 -10.55 -14.26
CA LYS A 257 7.18 -9.34 -14.43
C LYS A 257 6.37 -8.07 -14.64
N GLN A 258 7.01 -6.92 -14.41
CA GLN A 258 6.55 -5.56 -14.79
C GLN A 258 5.25 -5.15 -14.09
N LEU A 259 5.15 -5.44 -12.79
CA LEU A 259 4.05 -4.99 -11.94
C LEU A 259 4.34 -3.60 -11.37
N GLY A 260 3.36 -2.70 -11.46
CA GLY A 260 3.39 -1.40 -10.80
C GLY A 260 2.43 -1.38 -9.61
N GLY A 261 2.98 -1.31 -8.39
CA GLY A 261 2.21 -1.34 -7.15
C GLY A 261 2.15 0.02 -6.47
N GLY A 262 0.99 0.66 -6.48
CA GLY A 262 0.70 1.89 -5.73
C GLY A 262 0.51 1.62 -4.25
N TYR A 263 1.19 2.40 -3.40
CA TYR A 263 1.02 2.42 -1.95
C TYR A 263 1.33 3.82 -1.40
N ASP A 264 0.59 4.26 -0.38
CA ASP A 264 0.75 5.56 0.27
C ASP A 264 2.19 5.87 0.68
N ILE A 265 2.84 4.87 1.24
CA ILE A 265 4.24 4.91 1.64
C ILE A 265 5.14 4.17 0.64
N GLY A 266 4.73 4.08 -0.63
CA GLY A 266 5.45 3.34 -1.68
C GLY A 266 6.93 3.70 -1.79
N CYS A 267 7.30 4.97 -1.56
CA CYS A 267 8.69 5.41 -1.55
C CYS A 267 9.51 4.82 -0.38
N GLN A 268 8.89 4.63 0.79
CA GLN A 268 9.52 3.97 1.94
C GLN A 268 9.50 2.46 1.78
N PHE A 269 8.37 1.94 1.32
CA PHE A 269 8.18 0.53 1.10
C PHE A 269 9.17 0.00 0.06
N LYS A 270 9.59 0.80 -0.94
CA LYS A 270 10.67 0.44 -1.86
C LYS A 270 11.93 -0.01 -1.13
N THR A 271 12.42 0.79 -0.17
CA THR A 271 13.59 0.43 0.65
C THR A 271 13.35 -0.85 1.45
N THR A 272 12.16 -1.00 2.03
CA THR A 272 11.78 -2.22 2.74
C THR A 272 11.77 -3.45 1.82
N LEU A 273 11.22 -3.32 0.61
CA LEU A 273 11.15 -4.38 -0.38
C LEU A 273 12.56 -4.77 -0.85
N ASP A 274 13.41 -3.80 -1.17
CA ASP A 274 14.76 -4.03 -1.66
C ASP A 274 15.64 -4.80 -0.66
N ASN A 275 15.41 -4.56 0.64
CA ASN A 275 16.13 -5.18 1.75
C ASN A 275 15.45 -6.44 2.31
N SER A 276 14.28 -6.82 1.78
CA SER A 276 13.55 -8.02 2.22
C SER A 276 14.05 -9.29 1.53
N SER A 277 13.59 -10.44 2.02
CA SER A 277 13.86 -11.76 1.42
C SER A 277 13.43 -11.86 -0.06
N ILE A 278 12.46 -11.04 -0.49
CA ILE A 278 11.92 -11.03 -1.86
C ILE A 278 12.48 -9.89 -2.73
N GLY A 279 13.37 -9.05 -2.21
CA GLY A 279 14.00 -7.96 -2.96
C GLY A 279 14.71 -8.41 -4.24
N PRO A 280 15.53 -9.48 -4.24
CA PRO A 280 16.15 -10.00 -5.47
C PRO A 280 15.13 -10.43 -6.52
N LEU A 281 14.03 -11.08 -6.09
CA LEU A 281 12.96 -11.49 -6.98
C LEU A 281 12.25 -10.28 -7.58
N ALA A 282 11.91 -9.28 -6.76
CA ALA A 282 11.30 -8.03 -7.20
C ALA A 282 12.13 -7.30 -8.27
N ARG A 283 13.45 -7.24 -8.11
CA ARG A 283 14.36 -6.68 -9.12
C ARG A 283 14.38 -7.51 -10.39
N SER A 284 14.47 -8.85 -10.28
CA SER A 284 14.48 -9.75 -11.46
C SER A 284 13.18 -9.66 -12.28
N LEU A 285 12.06 -9.45 -11.59
CA LEU A 285 10.74 -9.30 -12.20
C LEU A 285 10.40 -7.84 -12.53
N GLN A 286 11.30 -6.89 -12.32
CA GLN A 286 11.08 -5.47 -12.62
C GLN A 286 9.82 -4.91 -11.93
N HIS A 287 9.56 -5.31 -10.68
CA HIS A 287 8.50 -4.72 -9.86
C HIS A 287 8.85 -3.26 -9.53
N THR A 288 7.87 -2.38 -9.61
CA THR A 288 8.02 -0.96 -9.30
C THR A 288 7.07 -0.54 -8.19
N CYS A 289 7.61 -0.01 -7.10
CA CYS A 289 6.84 0.66 -6.06
C CYS A 289 6.47 2.07 -6.51
N LEU A 290 5.18 2.39 -6.43
CA LEU A 290 4.60 3.64 -6.90
C LEU A 290 3.88 4.33 -5.73
N VAL A 291 3.65 5.65 -5.84
CA VAL A 291 2.90 6.42 -4.84
C VAL A 291 1.65 6.99 -5.50
N GLY A 292 0.50 6.84 -4.83
CA GLY A 292 -0.78 7.37 -5.31
C GLY A 292 -0.76 8.89 -5.48
N ALA A 293 -1.55 9.41 -6.43
CA ALA A 293 -1.53 10.83 -6.78
C ALA A 293 -2.01 11.76 -5.64
N PHE A 294 -2.99 11.35 -4.82
CA PHE A 294 -3.45 12.13 -3.67
C PHE A 294 -2.39 12.20 -2.58
N HIS A 295 -1.71 11.09 -2.32
CA HIS A 295 -0.67 10.99 -1.29
C HIS A 295 0.66 11.57 -1.77
N GLY A 296 0.94 11.49 -3.08
CA GLY A 296 2.13 12.03 -3.74
C GLY A 296 2.41 13.49 -3.37
N HIS A 297 1.36 14.31 -3.30
CA HIS A 297 1.49 15.72 -2.91
C HIS A 297 1.87 15.94 -1.44
N ALA A 298 1.62 14.98 -0.55
CA ALA A 298 2.07 15.03 0.85
C ALA A 298 3.56 14.67 1.01
N HIS A 299 4.18 14.06 -0.02
CA HIS A 299 5.60 13.72 -0.03
C HIS A 299 6.48 14.93 -0.38
N ARG A 300 7.79 14.83 -0.09
CA ARG A 300 8.76 15.87 -0.47
C ARG A 300 8.85 16.00 -1.99
N ARG A 301 9.17 17.21 -2.51
CA ARG A 301 9.27 17.45 -3.96
C ARG A 301 10.21 16.45 -4.63
N LEU A 302 11.34 16.13 -4.03
CA LEU A 302 12.26 15.09 -4.53
C LEU A 302 11.55 13.73 -4.73
N CYS A 303 10.79 13.26 -3.75
CA CYS A 303 9.98 12.05 -3.88
C CYS A 303 8.91 12.18 -4.96
N GLN A 304 8.29 13.36 -5.13
CA GLN A 304 7.35 13.59 -6.23
C GLN A 304 8.03 13.46 -7.60
N LEU A 305 9.26 13.94 -7.78
CA LEU A 305 9.96 13.82 -9.07
C LEU A 305 10.27 12.37 -9.45
N PHE A 306 10.45 11.48 -8.47
CA PHE A 306 10.70 10.06 -8.70
C PHE A 306 9.44 9.19 -8.73
N SER A 307 8.42 9.57 -7.97
CA SER A 307 7.32 8.68 -7.62
C SER A 307 5.93 9.23 -7.95
N LEU A 308 5.81 10.48 -8.39
CA LEU A 308 4.50 11.06 -8.75
C LEU A 308 4.08 10.58 -10.13
N THR A 309 2.81 10.16 -10.22
CA THR A 309 2.21 9.51 -11.39
C THR A 309 2.46 10.23 -12.72
N THR A 310 2.44 11.56 -12.72
CA THR A 310 2.71 12.39 -13.92
C THR A 310 4.10 12.18 -14.52
N TYR A 311 5.14 11.91 -13.73
CA TYR A 311 6.51 11.81 -14.23
C TYR A 311 6.95 10.36 -14.50
N ILE A 312 6.14 9.37 -14.15
CA ILE A 312 6.44 7.95 -14.36
C ILE A 312 5.98 7.49 -15.73
N LYS A 313 6.93 7.09 -16.57
CA LYS A 313 6.65 6.54 -17.90
C LYS A 313 5.87 5.23 -17.82
N GLY A 314 4.84 5.09 -18.65
CA GLY A 314 4.03 3.88 -18.80
C GLY A 314 2.85 3.77 -17.84
N LEU A 315 2.71 4.72 -16.91
CA LEU A 315 1.64 4.72 -15.93
C LEU A 315 0.30 5.20 -16.52
N GLY A 316 0.34 5.95 -17.63
CA GLY A 316 -0.85 6.56 -18.20
C GLY A 316 -1.42 7.63 -17.26
N LEU A 317 -2.76 7.72 -17.20
CA LEU A 317 -3.48 8.67 -16.34
C LEU A 317 -3.91 8.06 -14.99
N GLU A 318 -3.34 6.93 -14.62
CA GLU A 318 -3.69 6.22 -13.39
C GLU A 318 -3.36 7.04 -12.13
N ASP A 319 -4.33 7.13 -11.21
CA ASP A 319 -4.15 7.80 -9.91
C ASP A 319 -3.61 6.87 -8.83
N LEU A 320 -3.82 5.55 -8.97
CA LEU A 320 -3.51 4.49 -8.00
C LEU A 320 -4.29 4.61 -6.67
N GLU A 321 -5.46 5.25 -6.71
CA GLU A 321 -6.28 5.59 -5.52
C GLU A 321 -7.48 4.62 -5.36
N THR A 322 -7.36 3.44 -5.96
CA THR A 322 -8.46 2.48 -6.06
C THR A 322 -8.76 1.79 -4.73
N CYS A 323 -7.80 1.72 -3.81
CA CYS A 323 -8.02 1.21 -2.45
C CYS A 323 -9.05 2.05 -1.70
N GLU A 324 -8.96 3.38 -1.73
CA GLU A 324 -9.88 4.25 -0.99
C GLU A 324 -11.32 4.16 -1.51
N ARG A 325 -11.47 4.10 -2.84
CA ARG A 325 -12.77 3.82 -3.48
C ARG A 325 -13.33 2.48 -3.01
N THR A 326 -12.48 1.47 -2.87
CA THR A 326 -12.86 0.14 -2.40
C THR A 326 -13.29 0.16 -0.93
N PHE A 327 -12.52 0.81 -0.07
CA PHE A 327 -12.78 0.91 1.36
C PHE A 327 -14.06 1.67 1.67
N SER A 328 -14.33 2.77 0.95
CA SER A 328 -15.55 3.54 1.12
C SER A 328 -16.82 2.68 1.06
N LYS A 329 -16.83 1.66 0.18
CA LYS A 329 -17.95 0.73 0.03
C LYS A 329 -17.88 -0.42 1.03
N SER A 330 -16.71 -1.03 1.22
CA SER A 330 -16.55 -2.21 2.11
C SER A 330 -16.73 -1.87 3.59
N ASN A 331 -16.49 -0.61 4.00
CA ASN A 331 -16.65 -0.17 5.39
C ASN A 331 -18.06 -0.38 5.93
N SER A 332 -19.07 -0.50 5.06
CA SER A 332 -20.43 -0.84 5.44
C SER A 332 -20.55 -2.20 6.17
N LEU A 333 -19.63 -3.13 5.95
CA LEU A 333 -19.55 -4.41 6.66
C LEU A 333 -19.19 -4.25 8.14
N ALA A 334 -18.51 -3.18 8.53
CA ALA A 334 -17.85 -3.06 9.83
C ALA A 334 -18.79 -3.30 11.03
N SER A 335 -20.05 -2.82 10.94
CA SER A 335 -21.04 -2.99 12.01
C SER A 335 -21.52 -4.43 12.16
N ALA A 336 -21.63 -5.17 11.05
CA ALA A 336 -22.06 -6.57 11.05
C ALA A 336 -20.96 -7.54 11.51
N LEU A 337 -19.68 -7.19 11.28
CA LEU A 337 -18.56 -8.10 11.50
C LEU A 337 -17.87 -7.96 12.87
N ARG A 338 -18.14 -6.88 13.61
CA ARG A 338 -17.44 -6.53 14.87
C ARG A 338 -17.39 -7.66 15.88
N TYR A 339 -18.45 -8.47 15.97
CA TYR A 339 -18.60 -9.57 16.92
C TYR A 339 -18.73 -10.95 16.26
N ALA A 340 -18.46 -11.02 14.96
CA ALA A 340 -18.42 -12.29 14.23
C ALA A 340 -17.25 -13.16 14.73
N SER A 341 -17.32 -14.47 14.50
CA SER A 341 -16.14 -15.33 14.60
C SER A 341 -15.18 -15.04 13.44
N VAL A 342 -13.92 -15.47 13.55
CA VAL A 342 -12.94 -15.41 12.44
C VAL A 342 -13.51 -15.92 11.12
N PHE A 343 -14.10 -17.12 11.12
CA PHE A 343 -14.67 -17.75 9.91
C PHE A 343 -15.79 -16.91 9.26
N HIS A 344 -16.85 -16.58 10.02
CA HIS A 344 -17.95 -15.77 9.49
C HIS A 344 -17.50 -14.38 9.03
N ARG A 345 -16.51 -13.78 9.69
CA ARG A 345 -15.92 -12.51 9.25
C ARG A 345 -15.28 -12.64 7.87
N GLN A 346 -14.37 -13.60 7.70
CA GLN A 346 -13.72 -13.83 6.41
C GLN A 346 -14.72 -14.22 5.33
N GLN A 347 -15.69 -15.09 5.65
CA GLN A 347 -16.74 -15.50 4.72
C GLN A 347 -17.59 -14.31 4.22
N ALA A 348 -17.97 -13.40 5.11
CA ALA A 348 -18.76 -12.23 4.73
C ALA A 348 -17.95 -11.23 3.89
N ILE A 349 -16.67 -11.01 4.23
CA ILE A 349 -15.78 -10.15 3.45
C ILE A 349 -15.55 -10.74 2.05
N ASP A 350 -15.21 -12.03 1.97
CA ASP A 350 -14.98 -12.74 0.71
C ASP A 350 -16.21 -12.70 -0.20
N ALA A 351 -17.38 -13.01 0.35
CA ALA A 351 -18.64 -12.97 -0.39
C ALA A 351 -18.99 -11.54 -0.87
N TYR A 352 -18.71 -10.52 -0.05
CA TYR A 352 -18.89 -9.12 -0.45
C TYR A 352 -18.01 -8.75 -1.63
N PHE A 353 -16.71 -9.05 -1.56
CA PHE A 353 -15.79 -8.75 -2.66
C PHE A 353 -16.13 -9.54 -3.92
N GLU A 354 -16.49 -10.81 -3.82
CA GLU A 354 -16.97 -11.60 -4.97
C GLU A 354 -18.21 -10.99 -5.62
N HIS A 355 -19.18 -10.54 -4.80
CA HIS A 355 -20.39 -9.91 -5.29
C HIS A 355 -20.09 -8.55 -5.93
N ASN A 356 -19.25 -7.73 -5.30
CA ASN A 356 -18.83 -6.43 -5.81
C ASN A 356 -18.06 -6.57 -7.12
N ASP A 357 -17.12 -7.51 -7.22
CA ASP A 357 -16.36 -7.80 -8.44
C ASP A 357 -17.33 -8.12 -9.61
N ASN A 358 -18.30 -9.00 -9.38
CA ASN A 358 -19.23 -9.48 -10.41
C ASN A 358 -20.30 -8.46 -10.82
N PHE A 359 -20.83 -7.68 -9.88
CA PHE A 359 -22.03 -6.88 -10.09
C PHE A 359 -21.84 -5.36 -10.03
N GLU A 360 -20.69 -4.89 -9.56
CA GLU A 360 -20.33 -3.47 -9.51
C GLU A 360 -19.11 -3.18 -10.38
N VAL A 361 -17.99 -3.88 -10.13
CA VAL A 361 -16.72 -3.62 -10.82
C VAL A 361 -16.81 -4.04 -12.28
N TYR A 362 -17.16 -5.30 -12.54
CA TYR A 362 -17.31 -5.79 -13.92
C TYR A 362 -18.34 -4.99 -14.69
N ALA A 363 -19.51 -4.72 -14.09
CA ALA A 363 -20.58 -3.94 -14.71
C ALA A 363 -20.15 -2.52 -15.15
N ASN A 364 -19.22 -1.89 -14.43
CA ASN A 364 -18.72 -0.54 -14.73
C ASN A 364 -17.40 -0.53 -15.52
N LEU A 365 -16.82 -1.70 -15.84
CA LEU A 365 -15.51 -1.81 -16.49
C LEU A 365 -15.46 -1.02 -17.81
N SER A 366 -16.44 -1.20 -18.70
CA SER A 366 -16.46 -0.47 -19.98
C SER A 366 -16.70 1.03 -19.81
N ASP A 367 -17.40 1.46 -18.75
CA ASP A 367 -17.60 2.88 -18.47
C ASP A 367 -16.33 3.53 -17.92
N PHE A 368 -15.53 2.80 -17.13
CA PHE A 368 -14.17 3.21 -16.76
C PHE A 368 -13.32 3.41 -18.00
N LEU A 369 -13.28 2.44 -18.92
CA LEU A 369 -12.49 2.54 -20.16
C LEU A 369 -12.92 3.74 -21.01
N TYR A 370 -14.23 3.94 -21.20
CA TYR A 370 -14.75 5.08 -21.97
C TYR A 370 -14.45 6.44 -21.33
N SER A 371 -14.63 6.55 -20.01
CA SER A 371 -14.40 7.80 -19.29
C SER A 371 -12.94 8.22 -19.33
N ASN A 372 -12.02 7.27 -19.12
CA ASN A 372 -10.58 7.52 -19.23
C ASN A 372 -10.16 7.83 -20.67
N TYR A 373 -10.74 7.17 -21.67
CA TYR A 373 -10.45 7.48 -23.07
C TYR A 373 -10.84 8.93 -23.40
N LYS A 374 -12.04 9.35 -22.98
CA LYS A 374 -12.49 10.75 -23.15
C LYS A 374 -11.60 11.74 -22.40
N GLN A 375 -11.18 11.41 -21.19
CA GLN A 375 -10.30 12.26 -20.40
C GLN A 375 -8.94 12.44 -21.09
N ALA A 376 -8.36 11.35 -21.59
CA ALA A 376 -7.09 11.39 -22.31
C ALA A 376 -7.20 12.22 -23.60
N LEU A 377 -8.26 12.02 -24.39
CA LEU A 377 -8.51 12.84 -25.59
C LEU A 377 -8.70 14.33 -25.27
N ALA A 378 -9.43 14.66 -24.20
CA ALA A 378 -9.61 16.04 -23.77
C ALA A 378 -8.27 16.69 -23.40
N ILE A 379 -7.43 16.00 -22.63
CA ILE A 379 -6.08 16.47 -22.28
C ILE A 379 -5.23 16.73 -23.52
N LEU A 380 -5.29 15.85 -24.52
CA LEU A 380 -4.54 16.02 -25.76
C LEU A 380 -5.07 17.17 -26.60
N ASN A 381 -6.39 17.34 -26.71
CA ASN A 381 -6.99 18.44 -27.45
C ASN A 381 -6.63 19.79 -26.83
N ASP A 382 -6.82 19.94 -25.51
CA ASP A 382 -6.49 21.16 -24.76
C ASP A 382 -4.98 21.44 -24.81
N GLY A 383 -4.18 20.38 -24.66
CA GLY A 383 -2.73 20.45 -24.70
C GLY A 383 -2.19 20.86 -26.07
N ASN A 384 -2.71 20.29 -27.16
CA ASN A 384 -2.33 20.64 -28.52
C ASN A 384 -2.69 22.10 -28.87
N ALA A 385 -3.73 22.67 -28.25
CA ALA A 385 -4.08 24.08 -28.42
C ALA A 385 -3.18 25.01 -27.58
N THR A 386 -2.81 24.58 -26.36
CA THR A 386 -2.17 25.45 -25.36
C THR A 386 -0.64 25.38 -25.39
N LEU A 387 -0.06 24.18 -25.49
CA LEU A 387 1.39 23.97 -25.38
C LEU A 387 2.21 24.74 -26.43
N PRO A 388 1.81 24.80 -27.72
CA PRO A 388 2.55 25.58 -28.71
C PRO A 388 2.60 27.08 -28.40
N THR A 389 1.53 27.62 -27.81
CA THR A 389 1.48 29.01 -27.36
C THR A 389 2.47 29.24 -26.22
N LEU A 390 2.49 28.34 -25.22
CA LEU A 390 3.45 28.41 -24.11
C LEU A 390 4.91 28.29 -24.58
N ILE A 391 5.20 27.37 -25.52
CA ILE A 391 6.53 27.20 -26.09
C ILE A 391 7.02 28.49 -26.76
N ARG A 392 6.16 29.14 -27.56
CA ARG A 392 6.48 30.42 -28.21
C ARG A 392 6.69 31.54 -27.20
N ASP A 393 5.75 31.69 -26.26
CA ASP A 393 5.74 32.81 -25.31
C ASP A 393 6.91 32.72 -24.33
N LEU A 394 7.30 31.51 -23.93
CA LEU A 394 8.45 31.23 -23.07
C LEU A 394 9.77 31.07 -23.83
N LYS A 395 9.76 31.18 -25.18
CA LYS A 395 10.93 31.03 -26.06
C LYS A 395 11.67 29.70 -25.86
N ILE A 396 10.92 28.62 -25.67
CA ILE A 396 11.46 27.27 -25.51
C ILE A 396 11.86 26.75 -26.90
N PRO A 397 13.10 26.28 -27.11
CA PRO A 397 13.57 25.86 -28.43
C PRO A 397 12.86 24.60 -28.94
N ASP A 398 12.64 23.61 -28.07
CA ASP A 398 11.94 22.36 -28.39
C ASP A 398 11.41 21.64 -27.13
N GLU A 399 10.61 20.59 -27.32
CA GLU A 399 9.99 19.83 -26.22
C GLU A 399 10.98 18.97 -25.41
N THR A 400 12.17 18.64 -25.93
CA THR A 400 13.18 17.84 -25.21
C THR A 400 13.74 18.58 -24.00
N VAL A 401 13.66 19.90 -24.01
CA VAL A 401 14.00 20.77 -22.88
C VAL A 401 13.20 20.42 -21.62
N PHE A 402 11.95 19.96 -21.74
CA PHE A 402 11.15 19.58 -20.57
C PHE A 402 11.72 18.35 -19.83
N GLU A 403 12.31 17.40 -20.55
CA GLU A 403 12.98 16.25 -19.95
C GLU A 403 14.29 16.67 -19.28
N GLN A 404 15.04 17.57 -19.91
CA GLN A 404 16.27 18.15 -19.34
C GLN A 404 15.96 18.92 -18.05
N TRP A 405 14.92 19.76 -18.05
CA TRP A 405 14.47 20.50 -16.88
C TRP A 405 14.05 19.61 -15.72
N LEU A 406 13.34 18.51 -16.01
CA LEU A 406 12.96 17.54 -14.99
C LEU A 406 14.21 16.88 -14.36
N GLU A 407 15.22 16.57 -15.17
CA GLU A 407 16.46 15.96 -14.69
C GLU A 407 17.34 16.96 -13.94
N GLU A 408 17.46 18.20 -14.42
CA GLU A 408 18.14 19.28 -13.72
C GLU A 408 17.53 19.52 -12.33
N GLU A 409 16.20 19.56 -12.22
CA GLU A 409 15.51 19.72 -10.93
C GLU A 409 15.82 18.54 -9.98
N LYS A 410 15.87 17.30 -10.50
CA LYS A 410 16.24 16.12 -9.71
C LYS A 410 17.69 16.20 -9.21
N VAL A 411 18.63 16.44 -10.12
CA VAL A 411 20.06 16.53 -9.80
C VAL A 411 20.30 17.66 -8.79
N TYR A 412 19.65 18.81 -8.96
CA TYR A 412 19.71 19.91 -8.01
C TYR A 412 19.28 19.49 -6.61
N LEU A 413 18.07 18.96 -6.47
CA LEU A 413 17.52 18.55 -5.17
C LEU A 413 18.27 17.37 -4.55
N GLN A 414 18.89 16.49 -5.34
CA GLN A 414 19.78 15.44 -4.84
C GLN A 414 21.12 15.99 -4.38
N SER A 415 21.69 16.98 -5.08
CA SER A 415 22.97 17.57 -4.71
C SER A 415 22.93 18.25 -3.34
N LEU A 416 21.79 18.83 -2.96
CA LEU A 416 21.55 19.38 -1.61
C LEU A 416 21.61 18.32 -0.50
N THR A 417 21.70 17.02 -0.83
CA THR A 417 21.74 15.92 0.14
C THR A 417 23.09 15.22 0.25
N ARG A 418 24.09 15.57 -0.57
CA ARG A 418 25.38 14.85 -0.64
C ARG A 418 26.56 15.75 -0.29
N GLU A 419 27.43 15.27 0.59
CA GLU A 419 28.70 15.91 0.97
C GLU A 419 29.89 15.15 0.35
N PRO A 420 31.06 15.81 0.11
CA PRO A 420 32.28 15.13 -0.31
C PRO A 420 32.78 14.12 0.75
N GLU A 421 33.20 12.94 0.30
CA GLU A 421 33.59 11.81 1.16
C GLU A 421 34.84 12.11 2.01
N ASP A 422 35.84 12.79 1.43
CA ASP A 422 37.12 13.07 2.10
C ASP A 422 36.97 14.03 3.29
N GLU A 423 36.16 15.08 3.14
CA GLU A 423 35.86 16.00 4.23
C GLU A 423 35.01 15.33 5.32
N THR A 424 34.15 14.38 4.93
CA THR A 424 33.29 13.63 5.85
C THR A 424 34.10 12.78 6.81
N LEU A 425 35.12 12.08 6.32
CA LEU A 425 36.03 11.26 7.15
C LEU A 425 36.86 12.11 8.12
N GLN A 426 37.40 13.25 7.68
CA GLN A 426 38.15 14.16 8.55
C GLN A 426 37.27 14.74 9.68
N MET A 427 36.02 15.10 9.36
CA MET A 427 35.07 15.59 10.34
C MET A 427 34.64 14.51 11.35
N GLU A 428 34.46 13.26 10.90
CA GLU A 428 34.18 12.13 11.79
C GLU A 428 35.35 11.91 12.76
N TYR A 429 36.59 11.95 12.26
CA TYR A 429 37.79 11.87 13.09
C TYR A 429 37.83 12.96 14.16
N TRP A 430 37.55 14.21 13.77
CA TRP A 430 37.47 15.34 14.72
C TRP A 430 36.41 15.14 15.81
N GLN A 431 35.22 14.66 15.45
CA GLN A 431 34.14 14.39 16.41
C GLN A 431 34.49 13.23 17.36
N LYS A 432 35.14 12.17 16.86
CA LYS A 432 35.57 11.03 17.67
C LYS A 432 36.71 11.41 18.62
N LEU A 433 37.62 12.29 18.22
CA LEU A 433 38.62 12.86 19.12
C LEU A 433 37.99 13.71 20.23
N THR A 434 36.97 14.51 19.92
CA THR A 434 36.21 15.25 20.95
C THR A 434 35.53 14.30 21.94
N SER A 435 34.95 13.20 21.44
CA SER A 435 34.32 12.15 22.25
C SER A 435 35.34 11.40 23.10
N LEU A 436 36.54 11.15 22.56
CA LEU A 436 37.66 10.54 23.28
C LEU A 436 38.07 11.42 24.47
N THR A 437 38.23 12.73 24.25
CA THR A 437 38.55 13.69 25.33
C THR A 437 37.48 13.68 26.42
N ALA A 438 36.19 13.76 26.05
CA ALA A 438 35.09 13.72 27.01
C ALA A 438 35.04 12.38 27.79
N SER A 439 35.28 11.25 27.13
CA SER A 439 35.33 9.95 27.80
C SER A 439 36.54 9.80 28.73
N LYS A 440 37.65 10.46 28.41
CA LYS A 440 38.83 10.53 29.28
C LYS A 440 38.52 11.33 30.55
N GLU A 441 37.90 12.50 30.41
CA GLU A 441 37.47 13.32 31.55
C GLU A 441 36.46 12.57 32.44
N ALA A 442 35.51 11.84 31.83
CA ALA A 442 34.56 11.01 32.55
C ALA A 442 35.23 9.85 33.29
N LEU A 443 36.24 9.21 32.68
CA LEU A 443 37.05 8.17 33.32
C LEU A 443 37.85 8.73 34.50
N ASP A 444 38.50 9.89 34.33
CA ASP A 444 39.27 10.56 35.38
C ASP A 444 38.36 10.98 36.56
N ALA A 445 37.14 11.45 36.27
CA ALA A 445 36.12 11.74 37.28
C ALA A 445 35.63 10.47 38.00
N ALA A 446 35.39 9.38 37.26
CA ALA A 446 34.98 8.09 37.84
C ALA A 446 36.08 7.46 38.69
N MET A 447 37.35 7.58 38.28
CA MET A 447 38.52 7.16 39.06
C MET A 447 38.64 7.96 40.36
N SER A 448 38.46 9.28 40.29
CA SER A 448 38.48 10.17 41.45
C SER A 448 37.32 9.88 42.42
N ALA A 449 36.12 9.62 41.91
CA ALA A 449 34.95 9.25 42.71
C ALA A 449 35.13 7.88 43.40
N PHE A 450 35.75 6.91 42.73
CA PHE A 450 36.10 5.62 43.33
C PHE A 450 37.13 5.76 44.45
N GLN A 451 38.20 6.53 44.24
CA GLN A 451 39.21 6.83 45.26
C GLN A 451 38.63 7.62 46.45
N GLY A 452 37.66 8.51 46.22
CA GLY A 452 36.97 9.23 47.29
C GLY A 452 36.00 8.34 48.10
N SER A 453 35.41 7.32 47.47
CA SER A 453 34.45 6.42 48.13
C SER A 453 35.08 5.50 49.20
N SER A 454 36.40 5.29 49.16
CA SER A 454 37.13 4.55 50.20
C SER A 454 37.44 5.36 51.47
N HIS A 455 37.20 6.68 51.49
CA HIS A 455 37.57 7.58 52.59
C HIS A 455 36.38 8.19 53.37
N LEU A 456 35.13 7.81 53.06
CA LEU A 456 33.95 8.34 53.75
C LEU A 456 33.61 7.50 55.01
N GLU A 457 33.51 8.15 56.17
CA GLU A 457 32.89 7.57 57.39
C GLU A 457 31.38 7.40 57.14
N ALA A 458 30.97 6.19 56.74
CA ALA A 458 29.57 5.86 56.52
C ALA A 458 28.93 5.29 57.80
N ALA A 459 27.65 5.60 58.03
CA ALA A 459 26.89 5.15 59.20
C ALA A 459 26.65 3.61 59.29
N SER A 460 27.01 2.84 58.25
CA SER A 460 26.90 1.37 58.20
C SER A 460 27.77 0.77 57.08
N TYR A 461 28.40 -0.37 57.36
CA TYR A 461 29.28 -1.11 56.43
C TYR A 461 28.58 -1.52 55.12
N ASP A 462 27.29 -1.90 55.18
CA ASP A 462 26.50 -2.30 53.99
C ASP A 462 26.28 -1.14 53.01
N VAL A 463 26.15 0.07 53.51
CA VAL A 463 25.98 1.28 52.70
C VAL A 463 27.31 1.66 52.03
N GLN A 464 28.42 1.50 52.76
CA GLN A 464 29.77 1.72 52.23
C GLN A 464 30.10 0.71 51.13
N ALA A 465 29.86 -0.59 51.34
CA ALA A 465 30.12 -1.64 50.35
C ALA A 465 29.31 -1.44 49.05
N LYS A 466 28.02 -1.08 49.16
CA LYS A 466 27.18 -0.77 48.00
C LYS A 466 27.67 0.48 47.23
N ASN A 467 28.09 1.52 47.94
CA ASN A 467 28.60 2.75 47.32
C ASN A 467 29.93 2.50 46.58
N THR A 468 30.84 1.74 47.18
CA THR A 468 32.12 1.35 46.57
C THR A 468 31.90 0.46 45.34
N GLN A 469 30.97 -0.51 45.41
CA GLN A 469 30.63 -1.37 44.27
C GLN A 469 30.00 -0.58 43.10
N LYS A 470 29.15 0.40 43.40
CA LYS A 470 28.56 1.30 42.39
C LYS A 470 29.62 2.18 41.73
N ALA A 471 30.54 2.75 42.53
CA ALA A 471 31.64 3.55 42.02
C ALA A 471 32.61 2.71 41.17
N GLU A 472 32.91 1.47 41.56
CA GLU A 472 33.76 0.55 40.78
C GLU A 472 33.09 0.13 39.46
N THR A 473 31.77 -0.09 39.47
CA THR A 473 31.03 -0.42 38.25
C THR A 473 31.01 0.78 37.29
N ALA A 474 30.79 2.00 37.80
CA ALA A 474 30.87 3.22 37.00
C ALA A 474 32.28 3.44 36.41
N ARG A 475 33.34 3.17 37.19
CA ARG A 475 34.73 3.22 36.73
C ARG A 475 34.99 2.21 35.61
N ARG A 476 34.51 0.96 35.74
CA ARG A 476 34.65 -0.06 34.69
C ARG A 476 33.93 0.34 33.39
N HIS A 477 32.70 0.82 33.47
CA HIS A 477 31.97 1.30 32.28
C HIS A 477 32.68 2.48 31.61
N ALA A 478 33.16 3.45 32.38
CA ALA A 478 33.90 4.60 31.84
C ALA A 478 35.22 4.18 31.17
N LEU A 479 35.89 3.15 31.69
CA LEU A 479 37.11 2.59 31.09
C LEU A 479 36.80 1.89 29.76
N GLU A 480 35.76 1.05 29.73
CA GLU A 480 35.30 0.35 28.53
C GLU A 480 34.87 1.34 27.43
N ASP A 481 34.19 2.43 27.80
CA ASP A 481 33.80 3.50 26.87
C ASP A 481 35.02 4.25 26.31
N TYR A 482 36.00 4.57 27.16
CA TYR A 482 37.27 5.20 26.72
C TYR A 482 38.08 4.29 25.80
N GLU A 483 38.23 2.99 26.13
CA GLU A 483 38.90 2.02 25.27
C GLU A 483 38.19 1.84 23.93
N ARG A 484 36.85 1.85 23.92
CA ARG A 484 36.05 1.81 22.70
C ARG A 484 36.33 3.03 21.82
N HIS A 485 36.34 4.23 22.40
CA HIS A 485 36.66 5.45 21.65
C HIS A 485 38.10 5.46 21.13
N ILE A 486 39.08 4.93 21.88
CA ILE A 486 40.46 4.76 21.38
C ILE A 486 40.49 3.89 20.13
N LYS A 487 39.84 2.72 20.15
CA LYS A 487 39.84 1.80 19.00
C LYS A 487 39.23 2.45 17.75
N VAL A 488 38.14 3.19 17.93
CA VAL A 488 37.49 3.92 16.82
C VAL A 488 38.40 5.02 16.27
N VAL A 489 39.05 5.80 17.14
CA VAL A 489 40.00 6.84 16.75
C VAL A 489 41.20 6.25 16.00
N GLN A 490 41.78 5.15 16.49
CA GLN A 490 42.89 4.45 15.83
C GLN A 490 42.52 3.89 14.45
N ALA A 491 41.30 3.33 14.31
CA ALA A 491 40.81 2.86 13.02
C ALA A 491 40.68 4.02 12.01
N LEU A 492 40.26 5.21 12.47
CA LEU A 492 40.19 6.41 11.65
C LEU A 492 41.58 6.98 11.35
N GLU A 493 42.54 6.92 12.28
CA GLU A 493 43.94 7.31 12.06
C GLU A 493 44.59 6.48 10.95
N CYS A 494 44.34 5.15 10.93
CA CYS A 494 44.80 4.28 9.85
C CYS A 494 44.15 4.62 8.50
N LYS A 495 42.85 4.93 8.48
CA LYS A 495 42.13 5.28 7.25
C LYS A 495 42.53 6.63 6.67
N LEU A 496 42.85 7.60 7.53
CA LEU A 496 43.23 8.97 7.15
C LEU A 496 44.75 9.16 7.02
N GLU A 497 45.54 8.10 7.23
CA GLU A 497 47.00 8.12 7.23
C GLU A 497 47.58 9.19 8.19
N VAL A 498 46.95 9.33 9.37
CA VAL A 498 47.34 10.33 10.38
C VAL A 498 48.48 9.77 11.23
N GLU A 499 49.70 10.25 11.01
CA GLU A 499 50.90 9.81 11.75
C GLU A 499 50.90 10.24 13.22
N LYS A 500 50.34 11.42 13.52
CA LYS A 500 50.25 11.99 14.87
C LYS A 500 48.82 12.45 15.16
N ARG A 501 48.25 11.94 16.26
CA ARG A 501 46.92 12.31 16.74
C ARG A 501 46.79 13.83 16.89
N TRP A 502 45.70 14.38 16.36
CA TRP A 502 45.41 15.81 16.44
C TRP A 502 45.06 16.26 17.87
N THR A 503 45.54 17.43 18.24
CA THR A 503 45.19 18.14 19.49
C THR A 503 44.55 19.50 19.19
N PRO A 504 43.86 20.14 20.17
CA PRO A 504 43.22 21.45 19.98
C PRO A 504 44.11 22.57 19.43
N GLU A 505 45.42 22.44 19.65
CA GLU A 505 46.45 23.39 19.22
C GLU A 505 46.89 23.18 17.77
N ASP A 506 46.58 22.02 17.17
CA ASP A 506 47.03 21.70 15.81
C ASP A 506 46.24 22.49 14.74
N PRO A 507 46.91 23.00 13.69
CA PRO A 507 46.24 23.72 12.60
C PRO A 507 45.16 22.88 11.89
N GLN A 508 45.40 21.57 11.75
CA GLN A 508 44.45 20.63 11.14
C GLN A 508 43.20 20.47 12.01
N TRP A 509 43.34 20.38 13.33
CA TRP A 509 42.20 20.35 14.26
C TRP A 509 41.33 21.60 14.15
N GLN A 510 41.95 22.78 14.12
CA GLN A 510 41.22 24.06 14.03
C GLN A 510 40.59 24.27 12.65
N LYS A 511 41.25 23.81 11.59
CA LYS A 511 40.70 23.81 10.23
C LYS A 511 39.47 22.90 10.15
N VAL A 512 39.57 21.67 10.62
CA VAL A 512 38.46 20.70 10.58
C VAL A 512 37.35 21.07 11.56
N GLY A 513 37.67 21.64 12.73
CA GLY A 513 36.65 22.19 13.63
C GLY A 513 35.82 23.32 12.97
N ARG A 514 36.47 24.18 12.18
CA ARG A 514 35.76 25.16 11.33
C ARG A 514 34.95 24.49 10.23
N LEU A 515 35.44 23.41 9.61
CA LEU A 515 34.68 22.62 8.66
C LEU A 515 33.45 21.98 9.31
N VAL A 516 33.55 21.42 10.52
CA VAL A 516 32.40 20.85 11.27
C VAL A 516 31.35 21.93 11.59
N ALA A 517 31.78 23.13 11.99
CA ALA A 517 30.88 24.25 12.21
C ALA A 517 30.20 24.73 10.90
N ASN A 518 31.00 24.89 9.83
CA ASN A 518 30.50 25.21 8.49
C ASN A 518 29.55 24.12 7.97
N ARG A 519 29.80 22.84 8.26
CA ARG A 519 28.97 21.68 7.89
C ARG A 519 27.62 21.76 8.58
N LYS A 520 27.60 22.03 9.88
CA LYS A 520 26.34 22.23 10.62
C LYS A 520 25.53 23.39 10.04
N TYR A 521 26.21 24.49 9.70
CA TYR A 521 25.59 25.64 9.05
C TYR A 521 25.02 25.29 7.67
N GLN A 522 25.82 24.68 6.80
CA GLN A 522 25.44 24.25 5.45
C GLN A 522 24.30 23.24 5.49
N ARG A 523 24.35 22.20 6.32
CA ARG A 523 23.24 21.24 6.48
C ARG A 523 21.94 21.91 6.94
N ALA A 524 22.03 22.88 7.83
CA ALA A 524 20.86 23.65 8.25
C ALA A 524 20.32 24.53 7.12
N LEU A 525 21.23 25.07 6.30
CA LEU A 525 20.95 25.83 5.09
C LEU A 525 20.23 24.98 4.03
N ASP A 526 20.87 23.89 3.59
CA ASP A 526 20.39 22.97 2.56
C ASP A 526 19.03 22.39 2.95
N ARG A 527 18.84 22.11 4.26
CA ARG A 527 17.56 21.65 4.79
C ARG A 527 16.48 22.73 4.74
N LEU A 528 16.80 23.97 5.10
CA LEU A 528 15.85 25.08 5.04
C LEU A 528 15.48 25.37 3.59
N GLU A 529 16.47 25.47 2.71
CA GLU A 529 16.33 25.68 1.29
C GLU A 529 15.47 24.60 0.62
N GLY A 530 15.82 23.32 0.80
CA GLY A 530 15.06 22.22 0.21
C GLY A 530 13.59 22.20 0.66
N LEU A 531 13.29 22.68 1.88
CA LEU A 531 11.91 22.82 2.36
C LEU A 531 11.18 24.02 1.74
N ILE A 532 11.87 25.14 1.51
CA ILE A 532 11.33 26.34 0.88
C ILE A 532 11.06 26.09 -0.61
N VAL A 533 12.04 25.55 -1.33
CA VAL A 533 11.90 25.13 -2.72
C VAL A 533 10.70 24.20 -2.84
N ALA A 534 10.64 23.13 -2.04
CA ALA A 534 9.49 22.22 -2.03
C ALA A 534 8.14 22.93 -1.78
N ARG A 535 8.12 23.91 -0.86
CA ARG A 535 6.91 24.69 -0.55
C ARG A 535 6.43 25.56 -1.72
N ILE A 536 7.34 26.20 -2.46
CA ILE A 536 7.00 27.02 -3.65
C ILE A 536 6.37 26.14 -4.74
N PHE A 537 6.90 24.93 -4.93
CA PHE A 537 6.32 23.94 -5.84
C PHE A 537 4.95 23.42 -5.36
N GLU A 538 4.70 23.34 -4.05
CA GLU A 538 3.38 22.99 -3.50
C GLU A 538 2.35 24.13 -3.69
N LEU A 539 2.74 25.39 -3.44
CA LEU A 539 1.86 26.57 -3.51
C LEU A 539 1.31 26.84 -4.92
N THR A 540 2.13 26.64 -5.95
CA THR A 540 1.68 26.77 -7.35
C THR A 540 0.61 25.75 -7.77
N LYS A 541 0.36 24.73 -6.95
CA LYS A 541 -0.63 23.67 -7.19
C LYS A 541 -1.86 23.77 -6.27
N MET A 542 -2.06 24.93 -5.61
CA MET A 542 -3.10 25.20 -4.60
C MET A 542 -4.55 24.88 -5.02
N ASN A 543 -4.86 24.78 -6.31
CA ASN A 543 -6.22 24.47 -6.79
C ASN A 543 -6.60 22.97 -6.71
N ARG A 544 -5.74 22.11 -6.13
CA ARG A 544 -6.01 20.66 -5.98
C ARG A 544 -6.37 20.29 -4.54
N ALA A 545 -7.36 19.42 -4.37
CA ALA A 545 -7.80 18.92 -3.06
C ALA A 545 -6.63 18.28 -2.28
N GLY A 546 -6.57 18.49 -0.95
CA GLY A 546 -5.53 17.94 -0.06
C GLY A 546 -4.29 18.82 0.17
N THR A 547 -4.06 19.83 -0.68
CA THR A 547 -2.92 20.77 -0.57
C THR A 547 -2.94 21.57 0.74
N ALA A 548 -4.10 21.98 1.26
CA ALA A 548 -4.20 22.76 2.49
C ALA A 548 -3.54 22.10 3.72
N LYS A 549 -3.71 20.77 3.88
CA LYS A 549 -3.12 20.02 5.00
C LYS A 549 -1.62 19.83 4.84
N ALA A 550 -1.17 19.50 3.62
CA ALA A 550 0.26 19.40 3.29
C ALA A 550 0.98 20.73 3.52
N LEU A 551 0.33 21.83 3.14
CA LEU A 551 0.82 23.18 3.36
C LEU A 551 0.98 23.46 4.87
N GLN A 552 -0.02 23.14 5.69
CA GLN A 552 0.08 23.37 7.14
C GLN A 552 1.25 22.60 7.77
N THR A 553 1.42 21.32 7.41
CA THR A 553 2.54 20.49 7.91
C THR A 553 3.89 21.01 7.42
N ARG A 554 3.99 21.50 6.19
CA ARG A 554 5.24 22.07 5.65
C ARG A 554 5.63 23.36 6.37
N SER A 555 4.65 24.22 6.68
CA SER A 555 4.91 25.45 7.44
C SER A 555 5.53 25.16 8.81
N VAL A 556 5.07 24.11 9.51
CA VAL A 556 5.67 23.68 10.78
C VAL A 556 7.13 23.21 10.59
N ALA A 557 7.39 22.42 9.54
CA ALA A 557 8.75 21.94 9.24
C ALA A 557 9.72 23.09 8.89
N ILE A 558 9.25 24.09 8.13
CA ILE A 558 10.04 25.28 7.78
C ILE A 558 10.36 26.08 9.06
N ARG A 559 9.39 26.30 9.97
CA ARG A 559 9.68 26.98 11.25
C ARG A 559 10.76 26.27 12.05
N SER A 560 10.67 24.93 12.14
CA SER A 560 11.68 24.16 12.85
C SER A 560 13.06 24.28 12.19
N ALA A 561 13.13 24.19 10.86
CA ALA A 561 14.39 24.33 10.13
C ALA A 561 14.97 25.75 10.25
N LEU A 562 14.11 26.78 10.20
CA LEU A 562 14.48 28.19 10.38
C LEU A 562 15.07 28.45 11.77
N ASN A 563 14.47 27.89 12.82
CA ASN A 563 15.00 28.00 14.18
C ASN A 563 16.38 27.34 14.31
N THR A 564 16.55 26.14 13.73
CA THR A 564 17.84 25.45 13.69
C THR A 564 18.89 26.27 12.92
N TYR A 565 18.52 26.79 11.75
CA TYR A 565 19.38 27.66 10.94
C TYR A 565 19.81 28.90 11.73
N ASN A 566 18.88 29.66 12.30
CA ASN A 566 19.18 30.89 13.03
C ASN A 566 20.06 30.65 14.27
N SER A 567 19.83 29.54 14.97
CA SER A 567 20.67 29.14 16.11
C SER A 567 22.10 28.89 15.68
N ILE A 568 22.30 28.17 14.56
CA ILE A 568 23.64 27.85 14.06
C ILE A 568 24.29 29.10 13.46
N ALA A 569 23.57 29.87 12.65
CA ALA A 569 24.03 31.12 12.04
C ALA A 569 24.59 32.10 13.09
N SER A 570 23.90 32.26 14.22
CA SER A 570 24.33 33.12 15.32
C SER A 570 25.60 32.61 16.04
N SER A 571 25.85 31.30 16.01
CA SER A 571 27.01 30.66 16.65
C SER A 571 28.25 30.55 15.76
N MET A 572 28.15 30.94 14.48
CA MET A 572 29.28 30.94 13.55
C MET A 572 30.27 32.07 13.88
N TYR A 573 31.53 31.91 13.47
CA TYR A 573 32.54 32.97 13.56
C TYR A 573 33.14 33.26 12.17
N PRO A 574 32.89 34.45 11.58
CA PRO A 574 31.98 35.49 12.08
C PRO A 574 30.50 35.05 12.06
N PRO A 575 29.62 35.64 12.90
CA PRO A 575 28.19 35.34 12.88
C PRO A 575 27.58 35.57 11.50
N ARG A 576 26.67 34.68 11.09
CA ARG A 576 25.94 34.76 9.81
C ARG A 576 24.58 35.43 10.01
N GLN A 577 24.02 35.97 8.93
CA GLN A 577 22.71 36.61 8.93
C GLN A 577 21.61 35.62 9.36
N THR A 578 20.76 36.05 10.29
CA THR A 578 19.54 35.34 10.68
C THR A 578 18.36 35.79 9.84
N LEU A 579 17.38 34.90 9.65
CA LEU A 579 16.20 35.10 8.81
C LEU A 579 14.94 35.15 9.67
N LYS A 580 13.97 36.02 9.35
CA LYS A 580 12.66 36.01 10.02
C LYS A 580 11.68 35.11 9.30
N TRP A 581 10.62 34.73 10.02
CA TRP A 581 9.54 33.94 9.43
C TRP A 581 8.80 34.72 8.35
N GLU A 582 8.60 36.03 8.54
CA GLU A 582 7.96 36.90 7.54
C GLU A 582 8.78 36.85 6.24
N ASP A 583 10.09 37.07 6.32
CA ASP A 583 11.01 36.99 5.18
C ASP A 583 10.84 35.65 4.44
N VAL A 584 10.93 34.52 5.16
CA VAL A 584 10.86 33.17 4.56
C VAL A 584 9.49 32.88 3.89
N VAL A 585 8.40 33.37 4.46
CA VAL A 585 7.04 33.16 3.91
C VAL A 585 6.75 34.11 2.77
N GLU A 586 7.15 35.37 2.88
CA GLU A 586 6.95 36.40 1.87
C GLU A 586 7.76 36.08 0.61
N TYR A 587 9.01 35.63 0.73
CA TYR A 587 9.81 35.11 -0.40
C TYR A 587 9.21 33.85 -1.03
N ALA A 588 8.62 32.95 -0.22
CA ALA A 588 7.91 31.79 -0.75
C ALA A 588 6.58 32.14 -1.46
N PHE A 589 6.02 33.32 -1.19
CA PHE A 589 4.74 33.78 -1.71
C PHE A 589 4.89 34.71 -2.93
N LEU A 590 5.92 35.55 -2.94
CA LEU A 590 6.18 36.54 -4.00
C LEU A 590 6.81 35.95 -5.25
N ALA A 591 7.25 34.68 -5.24
CA ALA A 591 8.04 34.08 -6.32
C ALA A 591 9.36 34.83 -6.64
N ASP A 592 9.71 35.83 -5.83
CA ASP A 592 11.01 36.51 -5.87
C ASP A 592 12.01 35.68 -5.08
N PHE A 593 12.93 35.08 -5.83
CA PHE A 593 13.94 34.13 -5.42
C PHE A 593 15.11 34.75 -4.63
N ASP A 594 14.97 35.98 -4.13
CA ASP A 594 16.06 36.73 -3.51
C ASP A 594 16.67 36.01 -2.29
N LEU A 595 15.86 35.22 -1.56
CA LEU A 595 16.33 34.37 -0.47
C LEU A 595 17.32 33.29 -0.91
N LEU A 596 17.22 32.81 -2.16
CA LEU A 596 18.10 31.78 -2.74
C LEU A 596 19.33 32.39 -3.44
N HIS A 597 19.33 33.70 -3.67
CA HIS A 597 20.41 34.40 -4.39
C HIS A 597 21.75 34.35 -3.61
N ASP A 598 21.68 34.36 -2.27
CA ASP A 598 22.84 34.29 -1.37
C ASP A 598 23.26 32.85 -1.00
N MET A 599 22.55 31.83 -1.51
CA MET A 599 22.66 30.44 -1.07
C MET A 599 23.30 29.58 -2.16
N ARG A 600 24.60 29.79 -2.40
CA ARG A 600 25.51 29.04 -3.31
C ARG A 600 25.17 29.01 -4.81
N ALA A 601 23.91 28.90 -5.22
CA ALA A 601 23.48 28.89 -6.62
C ALA A 601 22.09 29.54 -6.75
N ASP A 602 22.00 30.55 -7.61
CA ASP A 602 20.75 31.26 -7.85
C ASP A 602 19.78 30.43 -8.70
N VAL A 603 18.88 29.69 -8.02
CA VAL A 603 17.84 28.85 -8.66
C VAL A 603 16.93 29.66 -9.58
N SER A 604 16.82 30.97 -9.38
CA SER A 604 16.02 31.87 -10.23
C SER A 604 16.55 31.96 -11.66
N ARG A 605 17.85 31.69 -11.86
CA ARG A 605 18.49 31.69 -13.19
C ARG A 605 18.15 30.45 -13.99
N HIS A 606 17.65 29.40 -13.35
CA HIS A 606 17.26 28.19 -14.04
C HIS A 606 15.86 28.36 -14.65
N PRO A 607 15.68 28.20 -15.97
CA PRO A 607 14.39 28.41 -16.63
C PRO A 607 13.24 27.57 -16.04
N TRP A 608 13.54 26.35 -15.57
CA TRP A 608 12.58 25.41 -14.99
C TRP A 608 11.99 25.84 -13.63
N SER A 609 12.59 26.83 -12.96
CA SER A 609 12.06 27.33 -11.69
C SER A 609 10.88 28.30 -11.89
N SER A 610 10.75 28.90 -13.08
CA SER A 610 9.71 29.89 -13.38
C SER A 610 8.29 29.28 -13.41
N PRO A 611 7.24 29.98 -12.94
CA PRO A 611 5.86 29.46 -12.97
C PRO A 611 5.36 29.06 -14.36
N GLY A 612 5.72 29.84 -15.38
CA GLY A 612 5.34 29.58 -16.78
C GLY A 612 5.98 28.30 -17.32
N ALA A 613 7.31 28.16 -17.16
CA ALA A 613 8.04 26.96 -17.56
C ALA A 613 7.49 25.70 -16.87
N ARG A 614 7.17 25.79 -15.57
CA ARG A 614 6.59 24.67 -14.81
C ARG A 614 5.21 24.27 -15.32
N SER A 615 4.37 25.25 -15.62
CA SER A 615 3.03 24.98 -16.17
C SER A 615 3.12 24.32 -17.54
N ALA A 616 4.06 24.76 -18.39
CA ALA A 616 4.34 24.15 -19.69
C ALA A 616 4.88 22.71 -19.54
N MET A 617 5.82 22.50 -18.62
CA MET A 617 6.40 21.19 -18.32
C MET A 617 5.34 20.20 -17.79
N ASP A 618 4.53 20.60 -16.81
CA ASP A 618 3.47 19.76 -16.26
C ASP A 618 2.42 19.42 -17.32
N LEU A 619 2.10 20.37 -18.22
CA LEU A 619 1.20 20.12 -19.36
C LEU A 619 1.82 19.12 -20.35
N TYR A 620 3.09 19.30 -20.72
CA TYR A 620 3.82 18.39 -21.61
C TYR A 620 3.81 16.96 -21.08
N PHE A 621 4.23 16.74 -19.83
CA PHE A 621 4.23 15.40 -19.24
C PHE A 621 2.82 14.82 -19.10
N LYS A 622 1.81 15.65 -18.78
CA LYS A 622 0.41 15.19 -18.74
C LYS A 622 -0.08 14.76 -20.12
N MET A 623 0.32 15.43 -21.20
CA MET A 623 0.04 15.00 -22.57
C MET A 623 0.75 13.68 -22.89
N CYS A 624 2.02 13.50 -22.50
CA CYS A 624 2.73 12.23 -22.65
C CYS A 624 2.00 11.08 -21.93
N ARG A 625 1.58 11.29 -20.68
CA ARG A 625 0.76 10.33 -19.91
C ARG A 625 -0.59 10.05 -20.58
N ALA A 626 -1.24 11.05 -21.17
CA ALA A 626 -2.49 10.84 -21.90
C ALA A 626 -2.32 10.00 -23.18
N ARG A 627 -1.19 10.13 -23.89
CA ARG A 627 -0.87 9.27 -25.04
C ARG A 627 -0.66 7.81 -24.61
N GLU A 628 0.07 7.59 -23.52
CA GLU A 628 0.26 6.27 -22.93
C GLU A 628 -1.06 5.65 -22.45
N GLU A 629 -1.95 6.46 -21.86
CA GLU A 629 -3.28 6.00 -21.46
C GLU A 629 -4.10 5.54 -22.66
N ILE A 630 -4.07 6.26 -23.79
CA ILE A 630 -4.74 5.83 -25.03
C ILE A 630 -4.17 4.49 -25.53
N GLN A 631 -2.84 4.34 -25.55
CA GLN A 631 -2.21 3.07 -25.94
C GLN A 631 -2.69 1.90 -25.07
N ARG A 632 -2.69 2.10 -23.74
CA ARG A 632 -3.19 1.10 -22.79
C ARG A 632 -4.67 0.80 -22.99
N LEU A 633 -5.51 1.82 -23.15
CA LEU A 633 -6.95 1.64 -23.36
C LEU A 633 -7.27 0.95 -24.69
N ASN A 634 -6.49 1.17 -25.74
CA ASN A 634 -6.63 0.44 -27.01
C ASN A 634 -6.44 -1.07 -26.81
N ILE A 635 -5.49 -1.47 -25.97
CA ILE A 635 -5.28 -2.87 -25.59
C ILE A 635 -6.45 -3.35 -24.72
N GLU A 636 -6.74 -2.66 -23.62
CA GLU A 636 -7.76 -3.08 -22.64
C GLU A 636 -9.17 -3.21 -23.25
N THR A 637 -9.54 -2.32 -24.17
CA THR A 637 -10.84 -2.37 -24.88
C THR A 637 -10.94 -3.58 -25.80
N ARG A 638 -9.88 -3.90 -26.55
CA ARG A 638 -9.81 -5.09 -27.42
C ARG A 638 -9.81 -6.39 -26.61
N ARG A 639 -9.07 -6.41 -25.48
CA ARG A 639 -9.08 -7.54 -24.53
C ARG A 639 -10.49 -7.81 -24.02
N LEU A 640 -11.22 -6.78 -23.57
CA LEU A 640 -12.59 -6.92 -23.10
C LEU A 640 -13.54 -7.41 -24.20
N ALA A 641 -13.44 -6.86 -25.42
CA ALA A 641 -14.27 -7.29 -26.55
C ALA A 641 -14.06 -8.78 -26.88
N THR A 642 -12.80 -9.21 -26.93
CA THR A 642 -12.42 -10.60 -27.22
C THR A 642 -12.90 -11.53 -26.11
N TYR A 643 -12.65 -11.16 -24.85
CA TYR A 643 -13.07 -11.92 -23.68
C TYR A 643 -14.59 -12.15 -23.65
N ILE A 644 -15.41 -11.13 -23.94
CA ILE A 644 -16.88 -11.26 -23.94
C ILE A 644 -17.34 -12.34 -24.92
N GLN A 645 -16.75 -12.36 -26.12
CA GLN A 645 -17.07 -13.35 -27.15
C GLN A 645 -16.62 -14.75 -26.72
N ASP A 646 -15.35 -14.90 -26.36
CA ASP A 646 -14.75 -16.19 -26.07
C ASP A 646 -15.38 -16.83 -24.82
N GLU A 647 -15.61 -16.03 -23.77
CA GLU A 647 -16.27 -16.49 -22.54
C GLU A 647 -17.71 -16.95 -22.79
N ASP A 648 -18.51 -16.22 -23.58
CA ASP A 648 -19.90 -16.63 -23.87
C ASP A 648 -19.93 -17.92 -24.71
N ILE A 649 -19.05 -18.04 -25.71
CA ILE A 649 -18.94 -19.26 -26.54
C ILE A 649 -18.51 -20.45 -25.67
N TYR A 650 -17.48 -20.28 -24.85
CA TYR A 650 -16.97 -21.34 -23.99
C TYR A 650 -18.04 -21.84 -23.01
N LEU A 651 -18.71 -20.92 -22.31
CA LEU A 651 -19.70 -21.27 -21.32
C LEU A 651 -20.95 -21.92 -21.93
N ARG A 652 -21.42 -21.46 -23.11
CA ARG A 652 -22.52 -22.11 -23.84
C ARG A 652 -22.17 -23.52 -24.25
N ARG A 653 -20.97 -23.73 -24.79
CA ARG A 653 -20.51 -25.06 -25.19
C ARG A 653 -20.45 -26.02 -24.00
N CYS A 654 -19.92 -25.56 -22.85
CA CYS A 654 -19.90 -26.33 -21.62
C CYS A 654 -21.33 -26.64 -21.10
N GLU A 655 -22.24 -25.66 -21.18
CA GLU A 655 -23.66 -25.84 -20.85
C GLU A 655 -24.30 -26.93 -21.72
N ASP A 656 -24.12 -26.86 -23.04
CA ASP A 656 -24.67 -27.82 -24.01
C ASP A 656 -24.12 -29.23 -23.80
N GLN A 657 -22.82 -29.38 -23.56
CA GLN A 657 -22.18 -30.68 -23.30
C GLN A 657 -22.66 -31.33 -22.00
N LEU A 658 -23.02 -30.54 -20.99
CA LEU A 658 -23.51 -31.04 -19.71
C LEU A 658 -25.01 -31.34 -19.72
N LYS A 659 -25.75 -30.81 -20.69
CA LYS A 659 -27.21 -30.82 -20.71
C LYS A 659 -27.81 -32.22 -20.64
N ASP A 660 -27.26 -33.16 -21.41
CA ASP A 660 -27.77 -34.53 -21.48
C ASP A 660 -27.29 -35.40 -20.30
N ALA A 661 -26.04 -35.20 -19.86
CA ALA A 661 -25.42 -36.03 -18.82
C ALA A 661 -25.78 -35.59 -17.39
N ASN A 662 -25.88 -34.27 -17.16
CA ASN A 662 -26.23 -33.70 -15.85
C ASN A 662 -26.98 -32.36 -16.02
N PRO A 663 -28.30 -32.41 -16.27
CA PRO A 663 -29.12 -31.20 -16.48
C PRO A 663 -29.06 -30.20 -15.32
N ALA A 664 -28.92 -30.68 -14.08
CA ALA A 664 -28.83 -29.82 -12.90
C ALA A 664 -27.51 -29.03 -12.89
N LEU A 665 -26.39 -29.66 -13.22
CA LEU A 665 -25.10 -28.98 -13.32
C LEU A 665 -25.05 -28.03 -14.53
N ALA A 666 -25.62 -28.42 -15.67
CA ALA A 666 -25.78 -27.54 -16.83
C ALA A 666 -26.55 -26.26 -16.47
N HIS A 667 -27.63 -26.40 -15.69
CA HIS A 667 -28.37 -25.24 -15.18
C HIS A 667 -27.50 -24.32 -14.30
N GLN A 668 -26.67 -24.87 -13.42
CA GLN A 668 -25.75 -24.07 -12.59
C GLN A 668 -24.67 -23.37 -13.42
N VAL A 669 -24.17 -24.00 -14.49
CA VAL A 669 -23.29 -23.35 -15.48
C VAL A 669 -24.02 -22.22 -16.21
N ALA A 670 -25.29 -22.42 -16.59
CA ALA A 670 -26.11 -21.37 -17.20
C ALA A 670 -26.31 -20.16 -16.25
N LEU A 671 -26.55 -20.42 -14.95
CA LEU A 671 -26.62 -19.37 -13.93
C LEU A 671 -25.28 -18.62 -13.81
N HIS A 672 -24.15 -19.33 -13.80
CA HIS A 672 -22.81 -18.72 -13.80
C HIS A 672 -22.58 -17.84 -15.03
N ARG A 673 -22.90 -18.35 -16.24
CA ARG A 673 -22.86 -17.59 -17.50
C ARG A 673 -23.71 -16.32 -17.42
N ASN A 674 -24.90 -16.43 -16.86
CA ASN A 674 -25.81 -15.29 -16.72
C ASN A 674 -25.32 -14.22 -15.73
N ILE A 675 -24.42 -14.52 -14.79
CA ILE A 675 -23.87 -13.49 -13.90
C ILE A 675 -23.07 -12.45 -14.71
N ARG A 676 -22.15 -12.92 -15.55
CA ARG A 676 -21.32 -12.06 -16.42
C ARG A 676 -22.09 -11.59 -17.65
N GLY A 677 -22.86 -12.49 -18.27
CA GLY A 677 -23.62 -12.21 -19.49
C GLY A 677 -24.66 -11.09 -19.37
N ARG A 678 -25.16 -10.82 -18.15
CA ARG A 678 -26.09 -9.69 -17.87
C ARG A 678 -25.60 -8.34 -18.35
N PHE A 679 -24.28 -8.12 -18.39
CA PHE A 679 -23.70 -6.82 -18.72
C PHE A 679 -23.10 -6.77 -20.13
N ASN A 680 -23.08 -7.87 -20.87
CA ASN A 680 -22.44 -7.95 -22.19
C ASN A 680 -22.99 -6.89 -23.16
N SER A 681 -24.31 -6.71 -23.24
CA SER A 681 -24.90 -5.68 -24.12
C SER A 681 -24.48 -4.26 -23.73
N ARG A 682 -24.38 -3.97 -22.43
CA ARG A 682 -23.87 -2.66 -21.94
C ARG A 682 -22.41 -2.47 -22.35
N HIS A 683 -21.58 -3.49 -22.17
CA HIS A 683 -20.17 -3.44 -22.56
C HIS A 683 -20.00 -3.24 -24.06
N LEU A 684 -20.69 -4.02 -24.89
CA LEU A 684 -20.61 -3.91 -26.35
C LEU A 684 -21.08 -2.53 -26.84
N ASN A 685 -22.18 -1.99 -26.29
CA ASN A 685 -22.64 -0.64 -26.62
C ASN A 685 -21.59 0.42 -26.23
N ARG A 686 -20.99 0.29 -25.05
CA ARG A 686 -19.98 1.26 -24.57
C ARG A 686 -18.67 1.16 -25.37
N LEU A 687 -18.25 -0.05 -25.75
CA LEU A 687 -17.12 -0.26 -26.66
C LEU A 687 -17.40 0.39 -28.02
N TYR A 688 -18.61 0.20 -28.57
CA TYR A 688 -19.02 0.90 -29.79
C TYR A 688 -18.95 2.44 -29.63
N ASP A 689 -19.41 2.98 -28.51
CA ASP A 689 -19.29 4.42 -28.22
C ASP A 689 -17.81 4.88 -28.18
N ILE A 690 -16.89 4.06 -27.64
CA ILE A 690 -15.44 4.34 -27.67
C ILE A 690 -14.94 4.43 -29.12
N SER A 691 -15.31 3.50 -30.00
CA SER A 691 -14.87 3.53 -31.41
C SER A 691 -15.34 4.77 -32.18
N ARG A 692 -16.37 5.45 -31.68
CA ARG A 692 -16.93 6.66 -32.31
C ARG A 692 -16.34 7.95 -31.76
N LEU A 693 -15.47 7.89 -30.75
CA LEU A 693 -14.79 9.07 -30.25
C LEU A 693 -13.85 9.64 -31.31
N SER A 694 -13.93 10.96 -31.52
CA SER A 694 -12.97 11.67 -32.38
C SER A 694 -11.57 11.57 -31.76
N GLY A 695 -10.65 10.87 -32.44
CA GLY A 695 -9.31 10.55 -31.92
C GLY A 695 -9.16 9.12 -31.38
N PHE A 696 -10.20 8.27 -31.51
CA PHE A 696 -10.02 6.83 -31.31
C PHE A 696 -9.00 6.26 -32.31
N SER A 697 -8.04 5.48 -31.82
CA SER A 697 -6.94 4.93 -32.62
C SER A 697 -6.77 3.41 -32.46
N GLY A 698 -7.60 2.77 -31.66
CA GLY A 698 -7.55 1.34 -31.39
C GLY A 698 -8.34 0.48 -32.37
N ILE A 699 -8.46 -0.80 -32.03
CA ILE A 699 -9.23 -1.80 -32.77
C ILE A 699 -10.19 -2.48 -31.79
N ILE A 700 -11.50 -2.48 -32.10
CA ILE A 700 -12.52 -3.11 -31.23
C ILE A 700 -12.91 -4.50 -31.72
N THR A 701 -12.56 -4.87 -32.95
CA THR A 701 -12.80 -6.23 -33.43
C THR A 701 -12.04 -7.24 -32.57
N PRO A 702 -12.71 -8.31 -32.09
CA PRO A 702 -12.08 -9.36 -31.30
C PRO A 702 -10.79 -9.89 -31.94
N GLY A 703 -9.77 -10.13 -31.11
CA GLY A 703 -8.51 -10.75 -31.49
C GLY A 703 -8.46 -12.24 -31.16
N ALA A 704 -7.25 -12.79 -31.03
CA ALA A 704 -7.01 -14.15 -30.54
C ALA A 704 -6.28 -14.06 -29.19
N SER A 705 -6.77 -14.77 -28.17
CA SER A 705 -6.10 -14.85 -26.88
C SER A 705 -4.82 -15.69 -26.97
N ILE A 706 -3.78 -15.31 -26.22
CA ILE A 706 -2.58 -16.14 -26.06
C ILE A 706 -2.84 -17.36 -25.16
N ASN A 707 -3.87 -17.28 -24.31
CA ASN A 707 -4.19 -18.31 -23.32
C ASN A 707 -5.30 -19.21 -23.86
N THR A 708 -4.89 -20.36 -24.41
CA THR A 708 -5.80 -21.37 -24.99
C THR A 708 -5.74 -22.71 -24.24
N SER A 709 -5.21 -22.72 -23.02
CA SER A 709 -5.09 -23.92 -22.19
C SER A 709 -6.47 -24.38 -21.71
N LEU A 710 -6.57 -25.64 -21.28
CA LEU A 710 -7.83 -26.19 -20.76
C LEU A 710 -8.40 -25.32 -19.62
N GLY A 711 -9.63 -24.83 -19.80
CA GLY A 711 -10.32 -23.97 -18.83
C GLY A 711 -10.31 -22.49 -19.20
N ASP A 712 -9.40 -22.07 -20.07
CA ASP A 712 -9.33 -20.70 -20.58
C ASP A 712 -10.51 -20.42 -21.50
N SER A 713 -10.98 -19.17 -21.52
CA SER A 713 -12.14 -18.75 -22.32
C SER A 713 -11.96 -18.99 -23.83
N ALA A 714 -10.72 -18.87 -24.35
CA ALA A 714 -10.43 -19.11 -25.76
C ALA A 714 -10.17 -20.59 -26.10
N SER A 715 -10.22 -21.50 -25.11
CA SER A 715 -9.90 -22.90 -25.34
C SER A 715 -10.98 -23.67 -26.09
N THR A 716 -10.57 -24.66 -26.89
CA THR A 716 -11.49 -25.67 -27.40
C THR A 716 -11.93 -26.56 -26.24
N SER A 717 -13.19 -26.48 -25.82
CA SER A 717 -13.75 -27.38 -24.80
C SER A 717 -13.57 -28.85 -25.21
N ASN A 718 -12.55 -29.48 -24.64
CA ASN A 718 -12.46 -30.93 -24.53
C ASN A 718 -12.84 -31.31 -23.10
N ALA A 719 -14.13 -31.25 -22.79
CA ALA A 719 -14.65 -31.91 -21.59
C ALA A 719 -14.43 -33.43 -21.73
N LEU A 720 -13.47 -33.97 -20.98
CA LEU A 720 -13.05 -35.39 -20.94
C LEU A 720 -14.18 -36.43 -20.86
N ASN A 721 -13.87 -37.61 -21.43
CA ASN A 721 -14.34 -38.97 -21.10
C ASN A 721 -15.05 -39.07 -19.73
N PHE A 722 -16.37 -39.28 -19.80
CA PHE A 722 -17.36 -39.15 -18.72
C PHE A 722 -17.28 -40.15 -17.54
N MET A 723 -16.25 -41.00 -17.46
CA MET A 723 -16.22 -42.09 -16.46
C MET A 723 -15.83 -41.67 -15.03
N ALA A 724 -15.20 -40.50 -14.82
CA ALA A 724 -14.66 -40.11 -13.51
C ALA A 724 -15.59 -39.24 -12.62
N ILE A 725 -16.70 -38.72 -13.15
CA ILE A 725 -17.60 -37.80 -12.41
C ILE A 725 -18.84 -38.53 -11.84
N LEU A 726 -19.06 -39.80 -12.22
CA LEU A 726 -20.26 -40.58 -11.89
C LEU A 726 -20.38 -41.05 -10.43
N THR A 727 -19.42 -40.76 -9.54
CA THR A 727 -19.47 -41.18 -8.13
C THR A 727 -20.06 -40.15 -7.16
N MET A 728 -20.43 -38.94 -7.59
CA MET A 728 -21.13 -37.97 -6.74
C MET A 728 -22.64 -37.88 -7.05
N ARG A 729 -23.40 -38.93 -6.71
CA ARG A 729 -24.87 -38.84 -6.64
C ARG A 729 -25.28 -38.02 -5.42
N VAL A 730 -25.33 -36.70 -5.56
CA VAL A 730 -26.13 -35.84 -4.67
C VAL A 730 -27.25 -35.23 -5.50
N SER A 731 -28.50 -35.53 -5.13
CA SER A 731 -29.70 -35.01 -5.76
C SER A 731 -29.80 -33.50 -5.51
N ILE A 732 -29.16 -32.68 -6.35
CA ILE A 732 -29.39 -31.24 -6.40
C ILE A 732 -30.50 -31.02 -7.43
N VAL A 733 -31.74 -31.19 -6.99
CA VAL A 733 -32.91 -30.73 -7.74
C VAL A 733 -33.45 -29.53 -6.97
N ARG A 734 -33.37 -28.36 -7.59
CA ARG A 734 -33.81 -27.04 -7.09
C ARG A 734 -33.09 -26.56 -5.83
N VAL A 735 -31.90 -25.98 -5.99
CA VAL A 735 -31.34 -24.94 -5.12
C VAL A 735 -30.98 -23.75 -6.00
#